data_AF-A0A956KAI9-F1
#
_entry.id   AF-A0A956KAI9-F1
#
_cell.length_a   1.000
_cell.length_b   1.000
_cell.length_c   1.000
_cell.angle_alpha   90.00
_cell.angle_beta   90.00
_cell.angle_gamma   90.00
#
_symmetry.space_group_name_H-M   'P 1'
#
loop_
_entity.id
_entity.type
_entity.pdbx_description
1 polymer ?
#
loop_
_entity_poly.entity_id
_entity_poly.type
_entity_poly.pdbx_seq_one_letter_code
_entity_poly.pdbx_strand_id
1 'polypeptide(L)'
;MAPRFRIGFDLGSTTVKAVVIDEASDEIIWKDYQRHDSKQAARACQMLQQIEREVPGVGPGGNTRLFITGSGGANVGRWTGAKFVQEVNAVSLAVEKLHPEVHSVVELGGQDAKIIVFKPDPETGRKKKIPSMNDKCAGGTGAVIDKINAKLKLPPAELCNQTYHGKKLHPVAGKCGVFAETDINGLQKLGVPADELMASLFESIIQQNLAVLTRGHTLMPHVLLLGGPNTYIRGMVECWKANIPPIWAERGVPLPPCDDPADLILVPDNAQYYAALGAAEFGKDEEDHVGVYQGTEKLHWYLTEGRLIEKQKAGGKGLSKTPEELQTFLEQYRPFHFDPKVFREGEVVRAFVGIDGGSTSSKAVLLSEGGEVLKKVYQLSKGNPIVDTKELLADLRAQVEATGATLEVLGVGTTGYAKDILKDVLRADAAIVETVAHCESALHFYEDVDVICDVGGQDIKIIILKHGKVKDFKLNTQCSAGNGYFLQSTADGFGHSVYDYAELAFGAEAMPSFGYGCAVFMQSDIVDFQRQGWAPEEIMAGLANVLPKNIWLYVSQIPNLAKLGSKFVLQGGTQHNLAAVKAQVDFIQSRFKSKGLEAEVIVHKHCGEAGAIGAALEVRRQVMDLGRETGWIGMDKVPTIDFTQKRDESTRCYFCKNKCLRTFIDVDLELKTEEAEARMASGQLLKIRKKEDKPEQTVAT
;
A
#
# COMPACT_ATOMS: atom_id res chain seq x y z
N MET A 1 -33.89 40.46 -7.67
CA MET A 1 -33.53 39.34 -8.59
C MET A 1 -33.63 38.05 -7.79
N ALA A 2 -34.03 36.94 -8.41
CA ALA A 2 -33.91 35.64 -7.76
C ALA A 2 -32.42 35.38 -7.46
N PRO A 3 -32.07 34.81 -6.28
CA PRO A 3 -30.69 34.53 -5.96
C PRO A 3 -30.11 33.56 -6.99
N ARG A 4 -28.90 33.87 -7.47
CA ARG A 4 -28.16 33.08 -8.45
C ARG A 4 -26.92 32.52 -7.78
N PHE A 5 -26.58 31.28 -8.13
CA PHE A 5 -25.50 30.53 -7.48
C PHE A 5 -24.53 29.95 -8.51
N ARG A 6 -23.24 29.96 -8.17
CA ARG A 6 -22.19 29.22 -8.87
C ARG A 6 -21.64 28.13 -7.96
N ILE A 7 -21.65 26.89 -8.45
CA ILE A 7 -21.03 25.76 -7.77
C ILE A 7 -19.71 25.46 -8.47
N GLY A 8 -18.63 25.56 -7.71
CA GLY A 8 -17.33 25.04 -8.09
C GLY A 8 -17.17 23.63 -7.55
N PHE A 9 -16.83 22.68 -8.40
CA PHE A 9 -16.78 21.27 -8.03
C PHE A 9 -15.46 20.64 -8.49
N ASP A 10 -14.74 20.00 -7.59
CA ASP A 10 -13.50 19.28 -7.88
C ASP A 10 -13.68 17.80 -7.51
N LEU A 11 -13.78 16.95 -8.54
CA LEU A 11 -13.85 15.50 -8.38
C LEU A 11 -12.50 14.88 -8.72
N GLY A 12 -11.62 14.88 -7.73
CA GLY A 12 -10.27 14.31 -7.82
C GLY A 12 -10.25 12.78 -7.75
N SER A 13 -9.04 12.23 -7.68
CA SER A 13 -8.79 10.77 -7.67
C SER A 13 -9.05 10.09 -6.33
N THR A 14 -9.04 10.84 -5.23
CA THR A 14 -9.29 10.33 -3.87
C THR A 14 -10.41 11.07 -3.12
N THR A 15 -10.72 12.30 -3.54
CA THR A 15 -11.60 13.22 -2.81
C THR A 15 -12.57 13.90 -3.75
N VAL A 16 -13.73 14.28 -3.22
CA VAL A 16 -14.66 15.21 -3.83
C VAL A 16 -14.71 16.47 -2.99
N LYS A 17 -14.71 17.62 -3.65
CA LYS A 17 -14.74 18.93 -3.00
C LYS A 17 -15.71 19.82 -3.75
N ALA A 18 -16.44 20.65 -3.01
CA ALA A 18 -17.30 21.63 -3.64
C ALA A 18 -17.35 22.93 -2.83
N VAL A 19 -17.60 24.02 -3.55
CA VAL A 19 -17.85 25.35 -3.01
C VAL A 19 -19.10 25.90 -3.70
N VAL A 20 -19.97 26.57 -2.95
CA VAL A 20 -21.10 27.32 -3.49
C VAL A 20 -20.85 28.79 -3.23
N ILE A 21 -20.91 29.58 -4.30
CA ILE A 21 -20.70 31.02 -4.30
C ILE A 21 -22.03 31.70 -4.66
N ASP A 22 -22.44 32.65 -3.83
CA ASP A 22 -23.56 33.55 -4.14
C ASP A 22 -23.10 34.57 -5.20
N GLU A 23 -23.81 34.67 -6.33
CA GLU A 23 -23.36 35.51 -7.44
C GLU A 23 -23.42 37.01 -7.13
N ALA A 24 -24.26 37.43 -6.17
CA ALA A 24 -24.46 38.84 -5.85
C ALA A 24 -23.36 39.39 -4.91
N SER A 25 -22.98 38.62 -3.90
CA SER A 25 -21.93 38.96 -2.93
C SER A 25 -20.53 38.50 -3.35
N ASP A 26 -20.44 37.51 -4.23
CA ASP A 26 -19.22 36.77 -4.57
C ASP A 26 -18.57 36.06 -3.38
N GLU A 27 -19.35 35.79 -2.33
CA GLU A 27 -18.90 35.09 -1.12
C GLU A 27 -19.18 33.58 -1.17
N ILE A 28 -18.31 32.80 -0.52
CA ILE A 28 -18.51 31.36 -0.33
C ILE A 28 -19.55 31.16 0.77
N ILE A 29 -20.73 30.68 0.41
CA ILE A 29 -21.84 30.42 1.35
C ILE A 29 -21.90 28.96 1.81
N TRP A 30 -21.22 28.06 1.10
CA TRP A 30 -21.12 26.64 1.45
C TRP A 30 -19.83 26.04 0.89
N LYS A 31 -19.22 25.11 1.63
CA LYS A 31 -18.08 24.32 1.14
C LYS A 31 -17.99 23.00 1.89
N ASP A 32 -17.52 21.95 1.21
CA ASP A 32 -17.27 20.67 1.84
C ASP A 32 -16.19 19.86 1.10
N TYR A 33 -15.43 19.07 1.87
CA TYR A 33 -14.32 18.23 1.43
C TYR A 33 -14.54 16.83 1.99
N GLN A 34 -14.72 15.84 1.10
CA GLN A 34 -14.97 14.46 1.50
C GLN A 34 -14.07 13.49 0.74
N ARG A 35 -13.61 12.42 1.40
CA ARG A 35 -13.08 11.25 0.69
C ARG A 35 -14.24 10.52 0.02
N HIS A 36 -14.03 10.11 -1.24
CA HIS A 36 -15.05 9.36 -1.98
C HIS A 36 -14.89 7.85 -1.85
N ASP A 37 -13.82 7.36 -1.23
CA ASP A 37 -13.56 5.94 -0.92
C ASP A 37 -13.85 5.05 -2.12
N SER A 38 -13.20 5.36 -3.26
CA SER A 38 -13.35 4.64 -4.52
C SER A 38 -14.74 4.71 -5.20
N LYS A 39 -15.67 5.52 -4.67
CA LYS A 39 -17.05 5.69 -5.16
C LYS A 39 -17.30 7.09 -5.74
N GLN A 40 -16.45 7.56 -6.66
CA GLN A 40 -16.44 8.92 -7.22
C GLN A 40 -17.83 9.47 -7.59
N ALA A 41 -18.51 8.86 -8.56
CA ALA A 41 -19.79 9.39 -9.04
C ALA A 41 -20.92 9.30 -8.00
N ALA A 42 -20.90 8.28 -7.13
CA ALA A 42 -21.90 8.14 -6.07
C ALA A 42 -21.70 9.21 -4.99
N ARG A 43 -20.46 9.46 -4.56
CA ARG A 43 -20.15 10.52 -3.60
C ARG A 43 -20.41 11.91 -4.19
N ALA A 44 -20.12 12.12 -5.47
CA ALA A 44 -20.46 13.37 -6.15
C ALA A 44 -21.98 13.61 -6.19
N CYS A 45 -22.77 12.57 -6.48
CA CYS A 45 -24.23 12.63 -6.42
C CYS A 45 -24.73 12.99 -5.02
N GLN A 46 -24.21 12.32 -3.98
CA GLN A 46 -24.56 12.60 -2.58
C GLN A 46 -24.24 14.04 -2.17
N MET A 47 -23.07 14.56 -2.56
CA MET A 47 -22.65 15.93 -2.25
C MET A 47 -23.50 16.97 -2.97
N LEU A 48 -23.86 16.75 -4.23
CA LEU A 48 -24.78 17.63 -4.95
C LEU A 48 -26.19 17.65 -4.30
N GLN A 49 -26.71 16.48 -3.90
CA GLN A 49 -27.96 16.40 -3.15
C GLN A 49 -27.86 17.07 -1.77
N GLN A 50 -26.69 17.03 -1.13
CA GLN A 50 -26.45 17.74 0.12
C GLN A 50 -26.52 19.24 -0.08
N ILE A 51 -25.87 19.76 -1.12
CA ILE A 51 -25.93 21.18 -1.50
C ILE A 51 -27.38 21.62 -1.74
N GLU A 52 -28.17 20.86 -2.51
CA GLU A 52 -29.59 21.14 -2.77
C GLU A 52 -30.43 21.22 -1.48
N ARG A 53 -30.10 20.42 -0.47
CA ARG A 53 -30.81 20.42 0.83
C ARG A 53 -30.38 21.55 1.74
N GLU A 54 -29.08 21.86 1.77
CA GLU A 54 -28.48 22.77 2.76
C GLU A 54 -28.46 24.23 2.29
N VAL A 55 -28.52 24.50 0.98
CA VAL A 55 -28.45 25.86 0.43
C VAL A 55 -29.78 26.22 -0.25
N PRO A 56 -30.67 26.97 0.43
CA PRO A 56 -31.98 27.33 -0.12
C PRO A 56 -31.87 28.06 -1.46
N GLY A 57 -32.63 27.58 -2.45
CA GLY A 57 -32.64 28.14 -3.79
C GLY A 57 -31.61 27.52 -4.74
N VAL A 58 -30.65 26.73 -4.26
CA VAL A 58 -29.82 25.91 -5.15
C VAL A 58 -30.62 24.69 -5.62
N GLY A 59 -30.61 24.44 -6.93
CA GLY A 59 -31.31 23.29 -7.51
C GLY A 59 -31.49 23.37 -9.03
N PRO A 60 -32.15 22.37 -9.63
CA PRO A 60 -32.50 22.40 -11.04
C PRO A 60 -33.59 23.45 -11.29
N GLY A 61 -33.23 24.56 -11.96
CA GLY A 61 -34.19 25.66 -12.16
C GLY A 61 -33.65 26.89 -12.90
N GLY A 62 -32.43 26.82 -13.45
CA GLY A 62 -31.81 27.91 -14.22
C GLY A 62 -31.12 29.00 -13.39
N ASN A 63 -31.30 29.03 -12.07
CA ASN A 63 -30.62 29.97 -11.17
C ASN A 63 -29.32 29.43 -10.57
N THR A 64 -28.95 28.18 -10.89
CA THR A 64 -27.73 27.52 -10.42
C THR A 64 -26.88 27.10 -11.61
N ARG A 65 -25.59 27.46 -11.59
CA ARG A 65 -24.59 27.01 -12.56
C ARG A 65 -23.52 26.17 -11.88
N LEU A 66 -23.13 25.06 -12.50
CA LEU A 66 -22.18 24.07 -12.00
C LEU A 66 -20.98 23.96 -12.95
N PHE A 67 -19.79 24.19 -12.39
CA PHE A 67 -18.51 24.08 -13.08
C PHE A 67 -17.66 23.05 -12.38
N ILE A 68 -17.22 22.03 -13.13
CA ILE A 68 -16.59 20.84 -12.57
C ILE A 68 -15.18 20.63 -13.13
N THR A 69 -14.26 20.22 -12.27
CA THR A 69 -12.90 19.86 -12.63
C THR A 69 -12.47 18.54 -11.97
N GLY A 70 -11.21 18.18 -12.11
CA GLY A 70 -10.62 16.95 -11.56
C GLY A 70 -10.84 15.72 -12.45
N SER A 71 -10.12 14.64 -12.13
CA SER A 71 -10.07 13.41 -12.94
C SER A 71 -11.43 12.77 -13.21
N GLY A 72 -12.36 12.84 -12.26
CA GLY A 72 -13.71 12.28 -12.39
C GLY A 72 -14.73 13.26 -12.99
N GLY A 73 -14.36 14.54 -13.13
CA GLY A 73 -15.30 15.62 -13.42
C GLY A 73 -16.09 15.47 -14.71
N ALA A 74 -15.44 15.01 -15.79
CA ALA A 74 -16.10 14.84 -17.09
C ALA A 74 -17.24 13.78 -17.07
N ASN A 75 -17.05 12.67 -16.35
CA ASN A 75 -18.08 11.62 -16.26
C ASN A 75 -19.28 12.07 -15.43
N VAL A 76 -19.08 12.88 -14.39
CA VAL A 76 -20.20 13.43 -13.61
C VAL A 76 -20.87 14.60 -14.35
N GLY A 77 -20.08 15.41 -15.05
CA GLY A 77 -20.59 16.59 -15.75
C GLY A 77 -21.60 16.26 -16.85
N ARG A 78 -21.38 15.17 -17.61
CA ARG A 78 -22.32 14.73 -18.68
C ARG A 78 -23.74 14.47 -18.18
N TRP A 79 -23.89 14.11 -16.90
CA TRP A 79 -25.20 13.76 -16.31
C TRP A 79 -25.83 14.90 -15.52
N THR A 80 -25.06 15.91 -15.13
CA THR A 80 -25.51 17.00 -14.22
C THR A 80 -25.68 18.34 -14.93
N GLY A 81 -25.30 18.43 -16.21
CA GLY A 81 -25.26 19.71 -16.94
C GLY A 81 -24.03 20.56 -16.63
N ALA A 82 -23.09 20.05 -15.82
CA ALA A 82 -21.89 20.78 -15.45
C ALA A 82 -21.00 21.06 -16.66
N LYS A 83 -20.41 22.25 -16.70
CA LYS A 83 -19.33 22.58 -17.63
C LYS A 83 -18.01 22.06 -17.07
N PHE A 84 -17.32 21.20 -17.82
CA PHE A 84 -15.97 20.76 -17.44
C PHE A 84 -14.96 21.90 -17.66
N VAL A 85 -14.17 22.16 -16.63
CA VAL A 85 -13.07 23.14 -16.60
C VAL A 85 -11.76 22.37 -16.40
N GLN A 86 -10.77 22.64 -17.24
CA GLN A 86 -9.46 22.01 -17.07
C GLN A 86 -8.80 22.50 -15.76
N GLU A 87 -8.30 21.55 -14.96
CA GLU A 87 -7.88 21.79 -13.58
C GLU A 87 -6.77 22.83 -13.42
N VAL A 88 -5.74 22.78 -14.26
CA VAL A 88 -4.64 23.77 -14.26
C VAL A 88 -5.19 25.18 -14.54
N ASN A 89 -6.15 25.30 -15.47
CA ASN A 89 -6.79 26.57 -15.74
C ASN A 89 -7.60 27.06 -14.55
N ALA A 90 -8.41 26.17 -13.94
CA ALA A 90 -9.18 26.49 -12.75
C ALA A 90 -8.27 27.00 -11.61
N VAL A 91 -7.26 26.22 -11.22
CA VAL A 91 -6.33 26.61 -10.15
C VAL A 91 -5.64 27.94 -10.48
N SER A 92 -5.21 28.14 -11.73
CA SER A 92 -4.58 29.39 -12.15
C SER A 92 -5.50 30.60 -11.99
N LEU A 93 -6.79 30.47 -12.34
CA LEU A 93 -7.76 31.56 -12.19
C LEU A 93 -7.98 31.94 -10.72
N ALA A 94 -8.10 30.94 -9.83
CA ALA A 94 -8.22 31.18 -8.40
C ALA A 94 -6.98 31.90 -7.84
N VAL A 95 -5.78 31.48 -8.24
CA VAL A 95 -4.51 32.07 -7.79
C VAL A 95 -4.34 33.48 -8.33
N GLU A 96 -4.61 33.74 -9.61
CA GLU A 96 -4.49 35.07 -10.20
C GLU A 96 -5.44 36.09 -9.54
N LYS A 97 -6.62 35.65 -9.10
CA LYS A 97 -7.59 36.50 -8.39
C LYS A 97 -7.19 36.75 -6.94
N LEU A 98 -6.87 35.70 -6.20
CA LEU A 98 -6.69 35.76 -4.74
C LEU A 98 -5.27 36.12 -4.32
N HIS A 99 -4.28 35.80 -5.15
CA HIS A 99 -2.85 35.94 -4.89
C HIS A 99 -2.10 36.47 -6.13
N PRO A 100 -2.40 37.70 -6.59
CA PRO A 100 -1.79 38.28 -7.78
C PRO A 100 -0.26 38.43 -7.68
N GLU A 101 0.30 38.42 -6.47
CA GLU A 101 1.74 38.45 -6.18
C GLU A 101 2.45 37.11 -6.41
N VAL A 102 1.73 35.98 -6.39
CA VAL A 102 2.33 34.64 -6.49
C VAL A 102 2.97 34.40 -7.85
N HIS A 103 4.15 33.79 -7.82
CA HIS A 103 4.92 33.45 -9.02
C HIS A 103 4.99 31.94 -9.28
N SER A 104 4.69 31.13 -8.28
CA SER A 104 4.75 29.67 -8.40
C SER A 104 3.72 29.02 -7.49
N VAL A 105 3.04 28.02 -8.03
CA VAL A 105 2.10 27.18 -7.29
C VAL A 105 2.64 25.77 -7.28
N VAL A 106 2.58 25.13 -6.12
CA VAL A 106 2.87 23.72 -5.92
C VAL A 106 1.63 23.08 -5.34
N GLU A 107 0.92 22.31 -6.15
CA GLU A 107 -0.27 21.59 -5.73
C GLU A 107 0.05 20.10 -5.61
N LEU A 108 -0.24 19.53 -4.44
CA LEU A 108 -0.07 18.10 -4.20
C LEU A 108 -1.44 17.43 -4.08
N GLY A 109 -1.76 16.57 -5.04
CA GLY A 109 -2.99 15.77 -5.08
C GLY A 109 -2.80 14.36 -4.54
N GLY A 110 -3.85 13.54 -4.67
CA GLY A 110 -3.81 12.13 -4.34
C GLY A 110 -2.91 11.35 -5.30
N GLN A 111 -3.19 11.39 -6.60
CA GLN A 111 -2.47 10.62 -7.63
C GLN A 111 -1.55 11.45 -8.52
N ASP A 112 -1.66 12.77 -8.45
CA ASP A 112 -0.85 13.71 -9.22
C ASP A 112 -0.31 14.83 -8.32
N ALA A 113 0.67 15.53 -8.84
CA ALA A 113 1.30 16.71 -8.30
C ALA A 113 1.52 17.69 -9.46
N LYS A 114 1.34 18.97 -9.19
CA LYS A 114 1.39 20.02 -10.20
C LYS A 114 2.26 21.17 -9.74
N ILE A 115 3.10 21.66 -10.63
CA ILE A 115 3.80 22.94 -10.45
C ILE A 115 3.38 23.87 -11.58
N ILE A 116 2.90 25.05 -11.24
CA ILE A 116 2.55 26.10 -12.18
C ILE A 116 3.47 27.29 -11.93
N VAL A 117 4.32 27.61 -12.92
CA VAL A 117 5.18 28.79 -12.87
C VAL A 117 4.54 29.92 -13.65
N PHE A 118 4.40 31.08 -13.02
CA PHE A 118 3.85 32.29 -13.62
C PHE A 118 5.00 33.23 -14.00
N LYS A 119 5.25 33.36 -15.31
CA LYS A 119 6.28 34.28 -15.83
C LYS A 119 5.63 35.52 -16.42
N PRO A 120 6.05 36.74 -16.05
CA PRO A 120 5.58 37.93 -16.74
C PRO A 120 5.98 37.86 -18.22
N ASP A 121 5.00 38.09 -19.08
CA ASP A 121 5.19 38.25 -20.51
C ASP A 121 5.76 39.67 -20.77
N PRO A 122 6.94 39.78 -21.39
CA PRO A 122 7.59 41.08 -21.59
C PRO A 122 6.81 42.05 -22.48
N GLU A 123 5.95 41.54 -23.37
CA GLU A 123 5.23 42.35 -24.37
C GLU A 123 3.85 42.76 -23.87
N THR A 124 3.16 41.87 -23.15
CA THR A 124 1.76 42.09 -22.73
C THR A 124 1.61 42.41 -21.25
N GLY A 125 2.65 42.20 -20.44
CA GLY A 125 2.61 42.33 -18.99
C GLY A 125 1.77 41.26 -18.28
N ARG A 126 1.11 40.36 -19.01
CA ARG A 126 0.32 39.26 -18.45
C ARG A 126 1.23 38.12 -18.00
N LYS A 127 0.82 37.34 -16.99
CA LYS A 127 1.59 36.18 -16.54
C LYS A 127 1.34 34.99 -17.48
N LYS A 128 2.38 34.56 -18.21
CA LYS A 128 2.40 33.27 -18.91
C LYS A 128 2.47 32.13 -17.91
N LYS A 129 1.50 31.22 -18.01
CA LYS A 129 1.36 30.02 -17.18
C LYS A 129 2.18 28.87 -17.79
N ILE A 130 3.10 28.31 -17.02
CA ILE A 130 3.92 27.16 -17.42
C ILE A 130 3.62 26.00 -16.47
N PRO A 131 2.64 25.15 -16.80
CA PRO A 131 2.30 24.02 -15.96
C PRO A 131 3.18 22.80 -16.24
N SER A 132 3.42 22.03 -15.19
CA SER A 132 4.08 20.75 -15.22
C SER A 132 3.39 19.81 -14.24
N MET A 133 3.13 18.58 -14.67
CA MET A 133 2.40 17.57 -13.91
C MET A 133 2.95 16.17 -14.16
N ASN A 134 2.81 15.27 -13.18
CA ASN A 134 3.11 13.85 -13.30
C ASN A 134 1.81 13.06 -13.54
N ASP A 135 1.55 12.69 -14.79
CA ASP A 135 0.24 12.11 -15.17
C ASP A 135 0.10 10.61 -14.89
N LYS A 136 1.22 9.90 -14.68
CA LYS A 136 1.22 8.43 -14.66
C LYS A 136 2.13 7.80 -13.60
N CYS A 137 2.84 8.61 -12.82
CA CYS A 137 3.70 8.12 -11.76
C CYS A 137 3.25 8.72 -10.44
N ALA A 138 2.56 7.92 -9.62
CA ALA A 138 2.22 8.29 -8.25
C ALA A 138 3.46 8.54 -7.36
N GLY A 139 4.68 8.29 -7.84
CA GLY A 139 5.90 8.67 -7.15
C GLY A 139 5.92 10.18 -6.91
N GLY A 140 5.90 10.58 -5.64
CA GLY A 140 5.89 11.99 -5.25
C GLY A 140 4.51 12.59 -4.97
N THR A 141 3.46 11.79 -4.72
CA THR A 141 2.08 12.29 -4.46
C THR A 141 1.52 11.85 -3.12
N GLY A 142 0.34 12.38 -2.74
CA GLY A 142 -0.33 12.04 -1.48
C GLY A 142 -0.66 10.56 -1.32
N ALA A 143 -0.90 9.82 -2.41
CA ALA A 143 -1.17 8.38 -2.36
C ALA A 143 0.03 7.56 -1.85
N VAL A 144 1.27 8.04 -2.03
CA VAL A 144 2.45 7.39 -1.44
C VAL A 144 2.46 7.62 0.06
N ILE A 145 2.13 8.83 0.50
CA ILE A 145 2.03 9.18 1.92
C ILE A 145 0.99 8.29 2.61
N ASP A 146 -0.22 8.18 2.04
CA ASP A 146 -1.29 7.34 2.59
C ASP A 146 -0.85 5.87 2.72
N LYS A 147 -0.17 5.32 1.71
CA LYS A 147 0.32 3.92 1.73
C LYS A 147 1.38 3.69 2.78
N ILE A 148 2.38 4.57 2.85
CA ILE A 148 3.43 4.45 3.85
C ILE A 148 2.85 4.63 5.25
N ASN A 149 1.94 5.59 5.45
CA ASN A 149 1.26 5.78 6.72
C ASN A 149 0.52 4.50 7.16
N ALA A 150 -0.23 3.87 6.25
CA ALA A 150 -0.90 2.59 6.52
C ALA A 150 0.11 1.46 6.84
N LYS A 151 1.25 1.42 6.14
CA LYS A 151 2.34 0.45 6.38
C LYS A 151 2.97 0.61 7.76
N LEU A 152 3.22 1.86 8.17
CA LEU A 152 3.75 2.21 9.48
C LEU A 152 2.70 2.08 10.59
N LYS A 153 1.45 1.79 10.23
CA LYS A 153 0.29 1.67 11.14
C LYS A 153 0.09 2.93 11.99
N LEU A 154 0.42 4.08 11.42
CA LEU A 154 0.20 5.37 12.05
C LEU A 154 -1.30 5.74 11.93
N PRO A 155 -1.97 6.11 13.04
CA PRO A 155 -3.33 6.61 12.98
C PRO A 155 -3.43 7.81 12.02
N PRO A 156 -4.48 7.92 11.18
CA PRO A 156 -4.62 9.06 10.25
C PRO A 156 -4.57 10.43 10.94
N ALA A 157 -5.05 10.52 12.19
CA ALA A 157 -4.97 11.75 12.98
C ALA A 157 -3.52 12.13 13.38
N GLU A 158 -2.63 11.15 13.50
CA GLU A 158 -1.21 11.37 13.82
C GLU A 158 -0.40 11.75 12.58
N LEU A 159 -0.86 11.40 11.37
CA LEU A 159 -0.20 11.79 10.11
C LEU A 159 -0.08 13.32 10.01
N CYS A 160 -1.16 14.04 10.33
CA CYS A 160 -1.20 15.50 10.28
C CYS A 160 -0.19 16.15 11.25
N ASN A 161 0.15 15.45 12.33
CA ASN A 161 1.06 15.91 13.38
C ASN A 161 2.52 15.49 13.15
N GLN A 162 2.81 14.71 12.10
CA GLN A 162 4.20 14.38 11.76
C GLN A 162 4.97 15.64 11.43
N THR A 163 6.20 15.71 11.95
CA THR A 163 7.11 16.84 11.80
C THR A 163 8.32 16.45 10.95
N TYR A 164 8.95 17.43 10.33
CA TYR A 164 10.15 17.26 9.53
C TYR A 164 11.40 17.72 10.28
N HIS A 165 11.31 18.83 11.01
CA HIS A 165 12.47 19.37 11.73
C HIS A 165 12.89 18.50 12.92
N GLY A 166 14.21 18.47 13.18
CA GLY A 166 14.78 17.67 14.27
C GLY A 166 14.70 16.16 14.05
N LYS A 167 14.26 15.70 12.87
CA LYS A 167 14.24 14.30 12.48
C LYS A 167 15.47 13.94 11.68
N LYS A 168 15.94 12.71 11.87
CA LYS A 168 17.01 12.16 11.07
C LYS A 168 16.45 11.63 9.76
N LEU A 169 17.02 12.08 8.64
CA LEU A 169 16.61 11.66 7.32
C LEU A 169 17.40 10.43 6.87
N HIS A 170 16.70 9.50 6.24
CA HIS A 170 17.22 8.26 5.69
C HIS A 170 17.01 8.25 4.17
N PRO A 171 17.93 7.66 3.38
CA PRO A 171 17.73 7.53 1.95
C PRO A 171 16.49 6.69 1.66
N VAL A 172 15.52 7.29 0.97
CA VAL A 172 14.30 6.66 0.47
C VAL A 172 14.12 7.06 -0.99
N ALA A 173 13.80 6.13 -1.87
CA ALA A 173 13.57 6.41 -3.29
C ALA A 173 12.30 7.27 -3.51
N GLY A 174 12.45 8.45 -4.10
CA GLY A 174 11.32 9.38 -4.32
C GLY A 174 10.61 9.23 -5.65
N LYS A 175 11.29 8.61 -6.63
CA LYS A 175 10.80 8.49 -8.02
C LYS A 175 9.60 7.57 -8.18
N CYS A 176 9.40 6.61 -7.28
CA CYS A 176 8.39 5.58 -7.40
C CYS A 176 7.93 5.14 -6.01
N GLY A 177 6.62 5.18 -5.76
CA GLY A 177 6.05 4.76 -4.48
C GLY A 177 6.36 3.32 -4.10
N VAL A 178 6.54 2.42 -5.09
CA VAL A 178 6.92 1.02 -4.85
C VAL A 178 8.33 0.93 -4.26
N PHE A 179 9.29 1.67 -4.82
CA PHE A 179 10.66 1.67 -4.28
C PHE A 179 10.72 2.39 -2.93
N ALA A 180 9.99 3.49 -2.78
CA ALA A 180 9.85 4.17 -1.49
C ALA A 180 9.36 3.19 -0.40
N GLU A 181 8.37 2.37 -0.74
CA GLU A 181 7.81 1.37 0.16
C GLU A 181 8.82 0.26 0.49
N THR A 182 9.53 -0.27 -0.50
CA THR A 182 10.59 -1.28 -0.28
C THR A 182 11.69 -0.74 0.63
N ASP A 183 12.15 0.49 0.40
CA ASP A 183 13.17 1.14 1.22
C ASP A 183 12.67 1.33 2.66
N ILE A 184 11.45 1.85 2.83
CA ILE A 184 10.85 2.06 4.15
C ILE A 184 10.65 0.73 4.90
N ASN A 185 10.26 -0.35 4.22
CA ASN A 185 10.14 -1.66 4.86
C ASN A 185 11.49 -2.18 5.35
N GLY A 186 12.52 -2.06 4.52
CA GLY A 186 13.88 -2.42 4.91
C GLY A 186 14.33 -1.63 6.14
N LEU A 187 14.13 -0.31 6.13
CA LEU A 187 14.47 0.56 7.25
C LEU A 187 13.64 0.26 8.51
N GLN A 188 12.35 -0.04 8.38
CA GLN A 188 11.49 -0.43 9.49
C GLN A 188 11.92 -1.78 10.10
N LYS A 189 12.35 -2.75 9.28
CA LYS A 189 12.89 -4.03 9.75
C LYS A 189 14.24 -3.89 10.43
N LEU A 190 14.99 -2.84 10.06
CA LEU A 190 16.18 -2.37 10.78
C LEU A 190 15.83 -1.45 11.98
N GLY A 191 14.55 -1.35 12.34
CA GLY A 191 14.00 -0.62 13.48
C GLY A 191 14.18 0.89 13.47
N VAL A 192 14.22 1.50 12.29
CA VAL A 192 14.12 2.97 12.17
C VAL A 192 12.74 3.45 12.67
N PRO A 193 12.68 4.49 13.53
CA PRO A 193 11.42 5.04 14.04
C PRO A 193 10.47 5.55 12.94
N ALA A 194 9.15 5.40 13.16
CA ALA A 194 8.13 5.74 12.17
C ALA A 194 8.13 7.24 11.79
N ASP A 195 8.41 8.13 12.73
CA ASP A 195 8.49 9.58 12.50
C ASP A 195 9.70 9.97 11.65
N GLU A 196 10.85 9.31 11.83
CA GLU A 196 12.02 9.46 10.95
C GLU A 196 11.74 8.92 9.54
N LEU A 197 11.01 7.79 9.42
CA LEU A 197 10.60 7.23 8.13
C LEU A 197 9.65 8.18 7.39
N MET A 198 8.70 8.80 8.09
CA MET A 198 7.79 9.79 7.52
C MET A 198 8.53 11.07 7.07
N ALA A 199 9.43 11.61 7.90
CA ALA A 199 10.25 12.77 7.52
C ALA A 199 11.12 12.48 6.29
N SER A 200 11.71 11.28 6.22
CA SER A 200 12.47 10.80 5.06
C SER A 200 11.63 10.67 3.80
N LEU A 201 10.36 10.24 3.94
CA LEU A 201 9.41 10.19 2.84
C LEU A 201 9.08 11.61 2.33
N PHE A 202 8.81 12.55 3.23
CA PHE A 202 8.51 13.95 2.84
C PHE A 202 9.66 14.57 2.06
N GLU A 203 10.90 14.40 2.55
CA GLU A 203 12.12 14.82 1.84
C GLU A 203 12.17 14.23 0.43
N SER A 204 11.98 12.92 0.34
CA SER A 204 12.07 12.18 -0.91
C SER A 204 11.01 12.64 -1.93
N ILE A 205 9.78 12.90 -1.48
CA ILE A 205 8.69 13.44 -2.30
C ILE A 205 9.03 14.85 -2.79
N ILE A 206 9.51 15.73 -1.92
CA ILE A 206 9.76 17.13 -2.26
C ILE A 206 10.95 17.27 -3.21
N GLN A 207 12.04 16.56 -2.95
CA GLN A 207 13.18 16.50 -3.86
C GLN A 207 12.77 16.00 -5.25
N GLN A 208 11.92 14.97 -5.31
CA GLN A 208 11.42 14.47 -6.57
C GLN A 208 10.57 15.51 -7.32
N ASN A 209 9.68 16.21 -6.63
CA ASN A 209 8.86 17.27 -7.23
C ASN A 209 9.73 18.43 -7.73
N LEU A 210 10.70 18.88 -6.92
CA LEU A 210 11.63 19.94 -7.29
C LEU A 210 12.51 19.54 -8.48
N ALA A 211 12.99 18.29 -8.54
CA ALA A 211 13.84 17.83 -9.62
C ALA A 211 13.09 17.63 -10.95
N VAL A 212 11.84 17.13 -10.91
CA VAL A 212 11.11 16.72 -12.11
C VAL A 212 10.08 17.75 -12.57
N LEU A 213 9.28 18.30 -11.66
CA LEU A 213 8.15 19.14 -12.03
C LEU A 213 8.55 20.58 -12.31
N THR A 214 9.62 21.10 -11.73
CA THR A 214 10.11 22.45 -12.04
C THR A 214 10.60 22.59 -13.49
N ARG A 215 11.02 21.48 -14.13
CA ARG A 215 11.58 21.43 -15.49
C ARG A 215 12.67 22.48 -15.74
N GLY A 216 13.51 22.70 -14.73
CA GLY A 216 14.62 23.65 -14.76
C GLY A 216 14.24 25.09 -14.36
N HIS A 217 12.95 25.42 -14.22
CA HIS A 217 12.53 26.71 -13.69
C HIS A 217 12.84 26.84 -12.21
N THR A 218 13.22 28.04 -11.78
CA THR A 218 13.27 28.38 -10.36
C THR A 218 11.85 28.77 -9.93
N LEU A 219 11.37 28.20 -8.81
CA LEU A 219 10.15 28.69 -8.18
C LEU A 219 10.48 30.07 -7.60
N MET A 220 9.96 31.16 -8.16
CA MET A 220 10.31 32.50 -7.68
C MET A 220 9.60 32.79 -6.33
N PRO A 221 10.12 33.73 -5.51
CA PRO A 221 9.50 34.14 -4.24
C PRO A 221 7.99 34.37 -4.32
N HIS A 222 7.27 34.15 -3.22
CA HIS A 222 5.80 33.99 -3.17
C HIS A 222 5.35 32.70 -3.87
N VAL A 223 5.63 31.58 -3.20
CA VAL A 223 5.24 30.23 -3.59
C VAL A 223 4.00 29.82 -2.82
N LEU A 224 2.96 29.38 -3.53
CA LEU A 224 1.72 28.91 -2.93
C LEU A 224 1.70 27.38 -2.89
N LEU A 225 1.48 26.81 -1.71
CA LEU A 225 1.33 25.38 -1.49
C LEU A 225 -0.16 25.04 -1.42
N LEU A 226 -0.63 24.23 -2.36
CA LEU A 226 -2.05 23.85 -2.50
C LEU A 226 -2.25 22.34 -2.37
N GLY A 227 -3.51 21.93 -2.20
CA GLY A 227 -3.91 20.53 -2.12
C GLY A 227 -3.87 19.93 -0.71
N GLY A 228 -4.49 18.77 -0.56
CA GLY A 228 -4.76 18.14 0.75
C GLY A 228 -3.49 17.93 1.60
N PRO A 229 -2.46 17.22 1.10
CA PRO A 229 -1.21 17.02 1.83
C PRO A 229 -0.55 18.32 2.32
N ASN A 230 -0.49 19.36 1.49
CA ASN A 230 0.09 20.66 1.89
C ASN A 230 -0.81 21.44 2.86
N THR A 231 -2.10 21.10 2.94
CA THR A 231 -3.04 21.73 3.88
C THR A 231 -3.01 21.05 5.25
N TYR A 232 -2.96 19.73 5.27
CA TYR A 232 -3.22 18.95 6.49
C TYR A 232 -1.97 18.35 7.12
N ILE A 233 -0.87 18.19 6.38
CA ILE A 233 0.35 17.52 6.88
C ILE A 233 1.41 18.56 7.19
N ARG A 234 1.62 18.83 8.48
CA ARG A 234 2.59 19.82 8.97
C ARG A 234 4.00 19.57 8.42
N GLY A 235 4.50 18.34 8.51
CA GLY A 235 5.84 17.98 8.05
C GLY A 235 6.08 18.20 6.56
N MET A 236 5.05 18.13 5.71
CA MET A 236 5.17 18.47 4.29
C MET A 236 5.46 19.95 4.08
N VAL A 237 4.73 20.82 4.79
CA VAL A 237 4.93 22.28 4.73
C VAL A 237 6.32 22.66 5.24
N GLU A 238 6.72 22.10 6.39
CA GLU A 238 8.06 22.28 6.96
C GLU A 238 9.16 21.86 5.97
N CYS A 239 8.97 20.72 5.30
CA CYS A 239 9.94 20.20 4.34
C CYS A 239 10.03 21.07 3.06
N TRP A 240 8.90 21.61 2.55
CA TRP A 240 8.93 22.58 1.45
C TRP A 240 9.70 23.84 1.83
N LYS A 241 9.42 24.36 3.04
CA LYS A 241 10.08 25.53 3.62
C LYS A 241 11.57 25.31 3.86
N ALA A 242 12.01 24.09 4.14
CA ALA A 242 13.41 23.75 4.27
C ALA A 242 14.16 23.64 2.92
N ASN A 243 13.47 23.23 1.84
CA ASN A 243 14.11 22.83 0.59
C ASN A 243 14.09 23.90 -0.52
N ILE A 244 13.11 24.81 -0.54
CA ILE A 244 13.05 25.88 -1.55
C ILE A 244 14.09 26.99 -1.30
N PRO A 245 14.26 27.55 -0.09
CA PRO A 245 15.20 28.65 0.13
C PRO A 245 16.67 28.35 -0.21
N PRO A 246 17.23 27.15 0.05
CA PRO A 246 18.56 26.80 -0.41
C PRO A 246 18.75 26.94 -1.93
N ILE A 247 17.72 26.61 -2.72
CA ILE A 247 17.75 26.76 -4.19
C ILE A 247 17.78 28.25 -4.58
N TRP A 248 17.07 29.12 -3.85
CA TRP A 248 17.16 30.57 -4.07
C TRP A 248 18.54 31.12 -3.78
N ALA A 249 19.14 30.69 -2.67
CA ALA A 249 20.50 31.10 -2.30
C ALA A 249 21.53 30.61 -3.32
N GLU A 250 21.47 29.33 -3.72
CA GLU A 250 22.37 28.74 -4.74
C GLU A 250 22.27 29.48 -6.09
N ARG A 251 21.05 29.86 -6.50
CA ARG A 251 20.80 30.54 -7.78
C ARG A 251 20.89 32.06 -7.70
N GLY A 252 21.22 32.64 -6.55
CA GLY A 252 21.33 34.09 -6.36
C GLY A 252 20.02 34.84 -6.63
N VAL A 253 18.87 34.24 -6.29
CA VAL A 253 17.55 34.84 -6.51
C VAL A 253 17.35 36.04 -5.57
N PRO A 254 17.00 37.24 -6.08
CA PRO A 254 16.70 38.37 -5.23
C PRO A 254 15.38 38.13 -4.47
N LEU A 255 15.42 38.26 -3.15
CA LEU A 255 14.26 38.08 -2.29
C LEU A 255 13.63 39.44 -1.94
N PRO A 256 12.29 39.54 -1.87
CA PRO A 256 11.63 40.68 -1.26
C PRO A 256 12.01 40.79 0.23
N PRO A 257 11.85 41.97 0.87
CA PRO A 257 12.12 42.12 2.29
C PRO A 257 11.32 41.12 3.13
N CYS A 258 12.03 40.25 3.86
CA CYS A 258 11.46 39.25 4.75
C CYS A 258 12.46 38.93 5.87
N ASP A 259 11.96 38.49 7.02
CA ASP A 259 12.80 38.06 8.14
C ASP A 259 13.35 36.65 7.91
N ASP A 260 12.50 35.72 7.47
CA ASP A 260 12.87 34.37 7.04
C ASP A 260 12.42 34.15 5.58
N PRO A 261 13.30 33.76 4.65
CA PRO A 261 12.91 33.34 3.30
C PRO A 261 11.77 32.31 3.27
N ALA A 262 11.67 31.44 4.28
CA ALA A 262 10.60 30.45 4.39
C ALA A 262 9.20 31.07 4.54
N ASP A 263 9.09 32.34 4.92
CA ASP A 263 7.81 33.07 5.01
C ASP A 263 7.23 33.41 3.63
N LEU A 264 8.05 33.35 2.58
CA LEU A 264 7.63 33.55 1.19
C LEU A 264 6.99 32.29 0.58
N ILE A 265 6.80 31.24 1.38
CA ILE A 265 6.17 29.97 1.02
C ILE A 265 4.91 29.82 1.88
N LEU A 266 3.75 29.91 1.25
CA LEU A 266 2.46 30.12 1.91
C LEU A 266 1.52 28.96 1.64
N VAL A 267 0.79 28.53 2.67
CA VAL A 267 -0.41 27.71 2.53
C VAL A 267 -1.59 28.66 2.74
N PRO A 268 -2.38 28.99 1.70
CA PRO A 268 -3.47 29.94 1.84
C PRO A 268 -4.66 29.33 2.57
N ASP A 269 -5.56 30.18 3.04
CA ASP A 269 -6.88 29.73 3.48
C ASP A 269 -7.58 28.97 2.34
N ASN A 270 -8.25 27.88 2.70
CA ASN A 270 -8.94 27.03 1.74
C ASN A 270 -8.02 26.40 0.67
N ALA A 271 -6.73 26.20 0.95
CA ALA A 271 -5.74 25.60 0.03
C ALA A 271 -6.20 24.29 -0.65
N GLN A 272 -7.08 23.51 -0.01
CA GLN A 272 -7.66 22.29 -0.56
C GLN A 272 -8.71 22.54 -1.66
N TYR A 273 -9.33 23.72 -1.71
CA TYR A 273 -10.49 24.06 -2.56
C TYR A 273 -10.13 24.85 -3.83
N TYR A 274 -8.86 25.17 -4.09
CA TYR A 274 -8.47 26.08 -5.18
C TYR A 274 -8.92 25.62 -6.57
N ALA A 275 -8.91 24.32 -6.85
CA ALA A 275 -9.45 23.78 -8.11
C ALA A 275 -10.97 24.03 -8.23
N ALA A 276 -11.73 23.83 -7.15
CA ALA A 276 -13.17 24.09 -7.11
C ALA A 276 -13.48 25.60 -7.21
N LEU A 277 -12.78 26.44 -6.44
CA LEU A 277 -12.88 27.90 -6.49
C LEU A 277 -12.60 28.43 -7.90
N GLY A 278 -11.54 27.91 -8.52
CA GLY A 278 -11.17 28.23 -9.89
C GLY A 278 -12.21 27.83 -10.93
N ALA A 279 -12.85 26.68 -10.75
CA ALA A 279 -13.93 26.24 -11.61
C ALA A 279 -15.16 27.16 -11.48
N ALA A 280 -15.50 27.59 -10.25
CA ALA A 280 -16.57 28.57 -10.05
C ALA A 280 -16.22 29.94 -10.66
N GLU A 281 -14.98 30.39 -10.51
CA GLU A 281 -14.50 31.67 -11.06
C GLU A 281 -14.55 31.67 -12.60
N PHE A 282 -14.16 30.55 -13.23
CA PHE A 282 -14.29 30.36 -14.68
C PHE A 282 -15.72 30.61 -15.18
N GLY A 283 -16.72 30.30 -14.35
CA GLY A 283 -18.12 30.51 -14.70
C GLY A 283 -18.55 31.97 -14.85
N LYS A 284 -17.81 32.94 -14.30
CA LYS A 284 -18.17 34.36 -14.42
C LYS A 284 -18.05 34.90 -15.85
N ASP A 285 -17.06 34.39 -16.58
CA ASP A 285 -16.77 34.81 -17.95
C ASP A 285 -17.56 34.01 -18.99
N GLU A 286 -18.29 32.98 -18.56
CA GLU A 286 -19.12 32.13 -19.40
C GLU A 286 -20.55 32.67 -19.50
N GLU A 287 -21.19 32.50 -20.66
CA GLU A 287 -22.56 32.93 -20.89
C GLU A 287 -23.56 32.27 -19.92
N ASP A 288 -24.64 32.98 -19.56
CA ASP A 288 -25.63 32.56 -18.55
C ASP A 288 -26.22 31.16 -18.78
N HIS A 289 -26.28 30.71 -20.04
CA HIS A 289 -26.82 29.41 -20.42
C HIS A 289 -25.80 28.25 -20.29
N VAL A 290 -24.52 28.55 -20.05
CA VAL A 290 -23.44 27.55 -19.90
C VAL A 290 -23.37 27.05 -18.47
N GLY A 291 -23.19 25.74 -18.32
CA GLY A 291 -23.03 25.09 -17.02
C GLY A 291 -24.32 25.07 -16.20
N VAL A 292 -25.49 25.26 -16.80
CA VAL A 292 -26.77 25.23 -16.07
C VAL A 292 -26.96 23.87 -15.41
N TYR A 293 -27.10 23.87 -14.10
CA TYR A 293 -27.25 22.66 -13.32
C TYR A 293 -28.62 21.99 -13.58
N GLN A 294 -28.60 20.71 -13.96
CA GLN A 294 -29.77 19.94 -14.34
C GLN A 294 -30.28 18.99 -13.24
N GLY A 295 -29.73 19.05 -12.03
CA GLY A 295 -30.08 18.14 -10.94
C GLY A 295 -29.30 16.82 -10.97
N THR A 296 -29.60 15.94 -10.01
CA THR A 296 -28.90 14.65 -9.82
C THR A 296 -29.60 13.44 -10.44
N GLU A 297 -30.80 13.57 -10.98
CA GLU A 297 -31.63 12.44 -11.43
C GLU A 297 -30.96 11.57 -12.51
N LYS A 298 -30.40 12.18 -13.56
CA LYS A 298 -29.71 11.44 -14.64
C LYS A 298 -28.42 10.78 -14.13
N LEU A 299 -27.73 11.42 -13.19
CA LEU A 299 -26.55 10.83 -12.55
C LEU A 299 -26.95 9.62 -11.70
N HIS A 300 -28.07 9.70 -10.98
CA HIS A 300 -28.62 8.59 -10.23
C HIS A 300 -28.98 7.41 -11.15
N TRP A 301 -29.68 7.67 -12.26
CA TRP A 301 -29.96 6.64 -13.28
C TRP A 301 -28.68 5.98 -13.82
N TYR A 302 -27.64 6.77 -14.09
CA TYR A 302 -26.36 6.21 -14.54
C TYR A 302 -25.74 5.28 -13.49
N LEU A 303 -25.84 5.63 -12.20
CA LEU A 303 -25.31 4.83 -11.10
C LEU A 303 -26.03 3.48 -10.95
N THR A 304 -27.34 3.43 -11.20
CA THR A 304 -28.18 2.24 -10.98
C THR A 304 -28.30 1.35 -12.22
N GLU A 305 -28.42 1.93 -13.41
CA GLU A 305 -28.77 1.20 -14.64
C GLU A 305 -27.76 1.44 -15.77
N GLY A 306 -27.39 2.69 -16.03
CA GLY A 306 -26.58 3.06 -17.20
C GLY A 306 -25.21 2.38 -17.25
N ARG A 307 -24.58 2.15 -16.09
CA ARG A 307 -23.29 1.45 -15.97
C ARG A 307 -23.33 0.01 -16.49
N LEU A 308 -24.36 -0.75 -16.14
CA LEU A 308 -24.48 -2.16 -16.54
C LEU A 308 -24.58 -2.27 -18.06
N ILE A 309 -25.31 -1.35 -18.69
CA ILE A 309 -25.49 -1.29 -20.14
C ILE A 309 -24.17 -0.94 -20.86
N GLU A 310 -23.41 0.05 -20.36
CA GLU A 310 -22.10 0.40 -20.93
C GLU A 310 -21.10 -0.77 -20.80
N LYS A 311 -21.11 -1.49 -19.66
CA LYS A 311 -20.22 -2.63 -19.40
C LYS A 311 -20.54 -3.86 -20.25
N GLN A 312 -21.81 -4.21 -20.42
CA GLN A 312 -22.22 -5.32 -21.28
C GLN A 312 -21.76 -5.11 -22.73
N LYS A 313 -21.81 -3.86 -23.23
CA LYS A 313 -21.29 -3.50 -24.55
C LYS A 313 -19.77 -3.65 -24.66
N ALA A 314 -19.03 -3.54 -23.55
CA ALA A 314 -17.58 -3.72 -23.52
C ALA A 314 -17.16 -5.21 -23.51
N GLY A 315 -18.08 -6.16 -23.36
CA GLY A 315 -17.82 -7.59 -23.51
C GLY A 315 -16.98 -8.24 -22.42
N GLY A 316 -16.84 -7.60 -21.25
CA GLY A 316 -16.14 -8.16 -20.09
C GLY A 316 -16.84 -9.40 -19.54
N LYS A 317 -16.08 -10.43 -19.16
CA LYS A 317 -16.57 -11.64 -18.47
C LYS A 317 -15.91 -11.73 -17.11
N GLY A 318 -16.60 -12.26 -16.10
CA GLY A 318 -16.04 -12.56 -14.78
C GLY A 318 -14.95 -13.64 -14.81
N LEU A 319 -14.42 -13.98 -13.62
CA LEU A 319 -13.38 -15.02 -13.44
C LEU A 319 -13.87 -16.44 -13.75
N SER A 320 -15.17 -16.68 -13.69
CA SER A 320 -15.83 -17.95 -14.06
C SER A 320 -16.89 -17.69 -15.12
N LYS A 321 -17.06 -18.62 -16.07
CA LYS A 321 -18.07 -18.48 -17.12
C LYS A 321 -19.45 -18.86 -16.65
N THR A 322 -19.54 -19.86 -15.77
CA THR A 322 -20.81 -20.34 -15.21
C THR A 322 -20.65 -20.67 -13.73
N PRO A 323 -21.75 -20.68 -12.95
CA PRO A 323 -21.74 -21.13 -11.56
C PRO A 323 -21.22 -22.56 -11.38
N GLU A 324 -21.50 -23.46 -12.33
CA GLU A 324 -21.04 -24.86 -12.28
C GLU A 324 -19.52 -24.97 -12.47
N GLU A 325 -18.94 -24.15 -13.36
CA GLU A 325 -17.48 -24.06 -13.51
C GLU A 325 -16.83 -23.59 -12.21
N LEU A 326 -17.40 -22.56 -11.58
CA LEU A 326 -16.90 -22.03 -10.32
C LEU A 326 -16.98 -23.09 -9.22
N GLN A 327 -18.13 -23.76 -9.07
CA GLN A 327 -18.31 -24.79 -8.05
C GLN A 327 -17.32 -25.95 -8.23
N THR A 328 -17.12 -26.41 -9.46
CA THR A 328 -16.13 -27.45 -9.79
C THR A 328 -14.71 -27.03 -9.37
N PHE A 329 -14.34 -25.77 -9.66
CA PHE A 329 -13.05 -25.23 -9.26
C PHE A 329 -12.91 -25.14 -7.73
N LEU A 330 -13.93 -24.64 -7.03
CA LEU A 330 -13.92 -24.51 -5.57
C LEU A 330 -13.81 -25.87 -4.87
N GLU A 331 -14.42 -26.91 -5.43
CA GLU A 331 -14.29 -28.29 -4.94
C GLU A 331 -12.87 -28.83 -5.17
N GLN A 332 -12.32 -28.64 -6.38
CA GLN A 332 -10.99 -29.12 -6.75
C GLN A 332 -9.87 -28.43 -5.96
N TYR A 333 -9.97 -27.12 -5.73
CA TYR A 333 -8.96 -26.30 -5.06
C TYR A 333 -9.39 -25.87 -3.66
N ARG A 334 -10.30 -26.62 -3.04
CA ARG A 334 -10.74 -26.35 -1.67
C ARG A 334 -9.52 -26.25 -0.74
N PRO A 335 -9.39 -25.17 0.05
CA PRO A 335 -8.28 -25.02 0.99
C PRO A 335 -8.16 -26.25 1.90
N PHE A 336 -6.92 -26.72 2.08
CA PHE A 336 -6.65 -27.83 2.97
C PHE A 336 -7.02 -27.45 4.42
N HIS A 337 -7.87 -28.25 5.05
CA HIS A 337 -8.16 -28.12 6.48
C HIS A 337 -7.03 -28.78 7.28
N PHE A 338 -6.33 -27.99 8.09
CA PHE A 338 -5.29 -28.49 8.98
C PHE A 338 -5.88 -28.78 10.36
N ASP A 339 -5.85 -30.05 10.75
CA ASP A 339 -6.19 -30.50 12.10
C ASP A 339 -4.93 -30.48 12.98
N PRO A 340 -4.79 -29.52 13.93
CA PRO A 340 -3.62 -29.46 14.79
C PRO A 340 -3.53 -30.70 15.68
N LYS A 341 -2.32 -31.24 15.87
CA LYS A 341 -2.13 -32.42 16.73
C LYS A 341 -2.60 -32.12 18.16
N VAL A 342 -3.35 -33.03 18.76
CA VAL A 342 -3.74 -33.00 20.17
C VAL A 342 -2.77 -33.88 20.95
N PHE A 343 -2.26 -33.36 22.06
CA PHE A 343 -1.31 -34.04 22.93
C PHE A 343 -1.99 -34.53 24.20
N ARG A 344 -1.40 -35.52 24.86
CA ARG A 344 -1.88 -36.05 26.13
C ARG A 344 -1.32 -35.22 27.28
N GLU A 345 -2.09 -35.13 28.36
CA GLU A 345 -1.61 -34.55 29.62
C GLU A 345 -0.34 -35.29 30.08
N GLY A 346 0.71 -34.53 30.43
CA GLY A 346 2.01 -35.07 30.82
C GLY A 346 2.91 -35.56 29.67
N GLU A 347 2.46 -35.47 28.40
CA GLU A 347 3.30 -35.80 27.24
C GLU A 347 4.46 -34.81 27.09
N VAL A 348 5.65 -35.30 26.75
CA VAL A 348 6.78 -34.46 26.33
C VAL A 348 6.81 -34.42 24.81
N VAL A 349 6.39 -33.29 24.25
CA VAL A 349 6.34 -33.06 22.81
C VAL A 349 7.71 -32.60 22.34
N ARG A 350 8.44 -33.50 21.70
CA ARG A 350 9.76 -33.23 21.10
C ARG A 350 9.59 -32.74 19.67
N ALA A 351 10.04 -31.52 19.38
CA ALA A 351 9.79 -30.89 18.08
C ALA A 351 10.89 -29.93 17.63
N PHE A 352 10.98 -29.69 16.33
CA PHE A 352 11.76 -28.63 15.72
C PHE A 352 10.88 -27.42 15.44
N VAL A 353 11.43 -26.22 15.57
CA VAL A 353 10.72 -24.98 15.23
C VAL A 353 11.28 -24.43 13.92
N GLY A 354 10.40 -24.03 13.02
CA GLY A 354 10.76 -23.24 11.84
C GLY A 354 10.10 -21.87 11.91
N ILE A 355 10.84 -20.81 11.63
CA ILE A 355 10.36 -19.43 11.67
C ILE A 355 10.63 -18.76 10.32
N ASP A 356 9.59 -18.22 9.71
CA ASP A 356 9.68 -17.37 8.52
C ASP A 356 9.30 -15.94 8.90
N GLY A 357 10.33 -15.10 9.06
CA GLY A 357 10.19 -13.68 9.34
C GLY A 357 10.08 -12.87 8.04
N GLY A 358 8.94 -12.99 7.36
CA GLY A 358 8.68 -12.34 6.08
C GLY A 358 8.45 -10.82 6.16
N SER A 359 8.37 -10.19 4.99
CA SER A 359 8.14 -8.73 4.86
C SER A 359 6.72 -8.29 5.26
N THR A 360 5.73 -9.15 5.04
CA THR A 360 4.30 -8.85 5.23
C THR A 360 3.68 -9.71 6.34
N SER A 361 4.18 -10.93 6.52
CA SER A 361 3.71 -11.89 7.51
C SER A 361 4.86 -12.64 8.15
N SER A 362 4.67 -12.99 9.42
CA SER A 362 5.58 -13.78 10.23
C SER A 362 4.90 -15.12 10.53
N LYS A 363 5.61 -16.23 10.36
CA LYS A 363 5.05 -17.57 10.52
C LYS A 363 5.98 -18.43 11.36
N ALA A 364 5.39 -19.34 12.13
CA ALA A 364 6.14 -20.36 12.82
C ALA A 364 5.43 -21.72 12.76
N VAL A 365 6.20 -22.80 12.73
CA VAL A 365 5.69 -24.17 12.75
C VAL A 365 6.43 -25.01 13.77
N LEU A 366 5.71 -25.93 14.42
CA LEU A 366 6.28 -27.06 15.16
C LEU A 366 6.28 -28.29 14.26
N LEU A 367 7.43 -28.89 14.07
CA LEU A 367 7.66 -30.07 13.24
C LEU A 367 8.10 -31.24 14.12
N SER A 368 7.46 -32.40 13.95
CA SER A 368 7.87 -33.62 14.66
C SER A 368 9.23 -34.13 14.19
N GLU A 369 9.83 -35.05 14.94
CA GLU A 369 11.03 -35.79 14.51
C GLU A 369 10.80 -36.56 13.20
N GLY A 370 9.55 -36.93 12.89
CA GLY A 370 9.15 -37.56 11.62
C GLY A 370 8.97 -36.58 10.45
N GLY A 371 9.03 -35.27 10.69
CA GLY A 371 8.78 -34.25 9.66
C GLY A 371 7.31 -33.86 9.50
N GLU A 372 6.44 -34.27 10.43
CA GLU A 372 5.02 -33.89 10.39
C GLU A 372 4.78 -32.53 11.05
N VAL A 373 3.92 -31.69 10.47
CA VAL A 373 3.54 -30.40 11.07
C VAL A 373 2.56 -30.65 12.21
N LEU A 374 2.99 -30.34 13.44
CA LEU A 374 2.22 -30.56 14.67
C LEU A 374 1.31 -29.38 15.00
N LYS A 375 1.87 -28.17 14.97
CA LYS A 375 1.21 -26.89 15.23
C LYS A 375 1.78 -25.82 14.29
N LYS A 376 1.03 -24.76 14.05
CA LYS A 376 1.47 -23.65 13.21
C LYS A 376 0.80 -22.34 13.62
N VAL A 377 1.48 -21.24 13.33
CA VAL A 377 0.99 -19.88 13.54
C VAL A 377 1.33 -19.07 12.31
N TYR A 378 0.36 -18.29 11.84
CA TYR A 378 0.51 -17.32 10.76
C TYR A 378 -0.05 -15.99 11.23
N GLN A 379 0.77 -14.95 11.23
CA GLN A 379 0.32 -13.59 11.58
C GLN A 379 0.83 -12.55 10.59
N LEU A 380 0.07 -11.47 10.41
CA LEU A 380 0.57 -10.29 9.71
C LEU A 380 1.63 -9.59 10.57
N SER A 381 2.72 -9.14 9.94
CA SER A 381 3.84 -8.53 10.67
C SER A 381 3.42 -7.22 11.34
N LYS A 382 3.94 -6.99 12.55
CA LYS A 382 3.77 -5.73 13.30
C LYS A 382 4.96 -4.78 13.13
N GLY A 383 5.83 -5.04 12.14
CA GLY A 383 6.98 -4.20 11.81
C GLY A 383 8.26 -4.69 12.46
N ASN A 384 8.25 -4.98 13.77
CA ASN A 384 9.42 -5.45 14.49
C ASN A 384 9.52 -7.00 14.50
N PRO A 385 10.57 -7.59 13.88
CA PRO A 385 10.68 -9.05 13.75
C PRO A 385 10.94 -9.77 15.08
N ILE A 386 11.62 -9.15 16.04
CA ILE A 386 11.89 -9.76 17.35
C ILE A 386 10.59 -9.86 18.14
N VAL A 387 9.80 -8.78 18.16
CA VAL A 387 8.49 -8.73 18.81
C VAL A 387 7.53 -9.75 18.19
N ASP A 388 7.41 -9.76 16.85
CA ASP A 388 6.59 -10.73 16.13
C ASP A 388 6.97 -12.17 16.52
N THR A 389 8.27 -12.46 16.62
CA THR A 389 8.76 -13.81 16.93
C THR A 389 8.49 -14.23 18.37
N LYS A 390 8.60 -13.31 19.35
CA LYS A 390 8.22 -13.58 20.75
C LYS A 390 6.76 -14.03 20.85
N GLU A 391 5.86 -13.36 20.11
CA GLU A 391 4.43 -13.70 20.07
C GLU A 391 4.18 -15.05 19.40
N LEU A 392 4.80 -15.31 18.23
CA LEU A 392 4.68 -16.57 17.51
C LEU A 392 5.08 -17.79 18.37
N LEU A 393 6.21 -17.68 19.07
CA LEU A 393 6.72 -18.76 19.91
C LEU A 393 5.87 -18.95 21.17
N ALA A 394 5.36 -17.86 21.76
CA ALA A 394 4.43 -17.94 22.88
C ALA A 394 3.12 -18.65 22.49
N ASP A 395 2.57 -18.36 21.31
CA ASP A 395 1.37 -19.02 20.80
C ASP A 395 1.63 -20.52 20.53
N LEU A 396 2.72 -20.88 19.85
CA LEU A 396 3.08 -22.29 19.63
C LEU A 396 3.22 -23.06 20.96
N ARG A 397 3.84 -22.46 21.97
CA ARG A 397 3.97 -23.05 23.31
C ARG A 397 2.59 -23.25 23.95
N ALA A 398 1.75 -22.21 23.93
CA ALA A 398 0.41 -22.27 24.49
C ALA A 398 -0.46 -23.35 23.84
N GLN A 399 -0.37 -23.53 22.52
CA GLN A 399 -1.09 -24.59 21.80
C GLN A 399 -0.72 -26.02 22.23
N VAL A 400 0.49 -26.21 22.78
CA VAL A 400 0.94 -27.50 23.34
C VAL A 400 0.51 -27.59 24.81
N GLU A 401 0.90 -26.60 25.61
CA GLU A 401 0.73 -26.60 27.07
C GLU A 401 -0.73 -26.49 27.52
N ALA A 402 -1.64 -25.98 26.67
CA ALA A 402 -3.08 -25.97 26.95
C ALA A 402 -3.68 -27.37 27.17
N THR A 403 -2.99 -28.44 26.75
CA THR A 403 -3.40 -29.83 26.96
C THR A 403 -2.75 -30.48 28.20
N GLY A 404 -1.94 -29.72 28.95
CA GLY A 404 -1.12 -30.25 30.05
C GLY A 404 0.14 -31.00 29.58
N ALA A 405 0.46 -30.95 28.29
CA ALA A 405 1.72 -31.43 27.73
C ALA A 405 2.85 -30.42 27.93
N THR A 406 4.09 -30.85 27.75
CA THR A 406 5.30 -30.00 27.81
C THR A 406 5.99 -29.97 26.46
N LEU A 407 6.56 -28.83 26.07
CA LEU A 407 7.24 -28.67 24.79
C LEU A 407 8.76 -28.72 24.97
N GLU A 408 9.42 -29.67 24.32
CA GLU A 408 10.88 -29.76 24.20
C GLU A 408 11.29 -29.41 22.76
N VAL A 409 11.96 -28.25 22.59
CA VAL A 409 12.45 -27.80 21.28
C VAL A 409 13.84 -28.37 21.03
N LEU A 410 13.98 -29.20 20.00
CA LEU A 410 15.21 -29.87 19.61
C LEU A 410 16.13 -29.01 18.72
N GLY A 411 15.57 -27.96 18.11
CA GLY A 411 16.30 -27.00 17.31
C GLY A 411 15.37 -25.99 16.63
N VAL A 412 15.94 -24.87 16.20
CA VAL A 412 15.22 -23.74 15.59
C VAL A 412 15.86 -23.33 14.27
N GLY A 413 15.08 -23.32 13.20
CA GLY A 413 15.46 -22.81 11.89
C GLY A 413 14.77 -21.49 11.57
N THR A 414 15.47 -20.59 10.87
CA THR A 414 14.95 -19.29 10.46
C THR A 414 15.09 -19.07 8.95
N THR A 415 14.13 -18.36 8.37
CA THR A 415 14.11 -17.93 6.96
C THR A 415 13.37 -16.59 6.80
N GLY A 416 13.25 -16.12 5.56
CA GLY A 416 12.63 -14.83 5.23
C GLY A 416 13.57 -13.63 5.43
N TYR A 417 13.00 -12.42 5.41
CA TYR A 417 13.75 -11.16 5.50
C TYR A 417 14.46 -10.97 6.83
N ALA A 418 13.87 -11.49 7.91
CA ALA A 418 14.42 -11.35 9.26
C ALA A 418 15.30 -12.54 9.70
N LYS A 419 15.67 -13.46 8.80
CA LYS A 419 16.38 -14.69 9.19
C LYS A 419 17.68 -14.42 9.97
N ASP A 420 18.47 -13.44 9.56
CA ASP A 420 19.81 -13.25 10.13
C ASP A 420 19.71 -12.62 11.52
N ILE A 421 18.86 -11.59 11.68
CA ILE A 421 18.57 -11.00 13.00
C ILE A 421 17.95 -12.03 13.94
N LEU A 422 17.00 -12.84 13.47
CA LEU A 422 16.37 -13.87 14.29
C LEU A 422 17.36 -14.97 14.65
N LYS A 423 18.24 -15.37 13.74
CA LYS A 423 19.29 -16.36 14.04
C LYS A 423 20.19 -15.90 15.17
N ASP A 424 20.63 -14.65 15.16
CA ASP A 424 21.54 -14.15 16.19
C ASP A 424 20.81 -13.95 17.53
N VAL A 425 19.60 -13.40 17.51
CA VAL A 425 18.75 -13.18 18.71
C VAL A 425 18.36 -14.49 19.39
N LEU A 426 17.98 -15.49 18.60
CA LEU A 426 17.48 -16.78 19.10
C LEU A 426 18.57 -17.83 19.27
N ARG A 427 19.79 -17.54 18.80
CA ARG A 427 20.83 -18.55 18.53
C ARG A 427 20.26 -19.73 17.73
N ALA A 428 19.49 -19.41 16.69
CA ALA A 428 18.87 -20.42 15.82
C ALA A 428 19.97 -21.24 15.12
N ASP A 429 19.72 -22.53 14.96
CA ASP A 429 20.69 -23.51 14.44
C ASP A 429 20.97 -23.30 12.95
N ALA A 430 19.98 -22.79 12.21
CA ALA A 430 20.13 -22.45 10.81
C ALA A 430 19.39 -21.16 10.43
N ALA A 431 20.02 -20.37 9.55
CA ALA A 431 19.37 -19.31 8.78
C ALA A 431 19.48 -19.68 7.31
N ILE A 432 18.40 -20.19 6.72
CA ILE A 432 18.40 -20.61 5.32
C ILE A 432 17.80 -19.55 4.40
N VAL A 433 18.21 -19.58 3.14
CA VAL A 433 17.59 -18.74 2.12
C VAL A 433 16.18 -19.24 1.85
N GLU A 434 15.23 -18.32 1.71
CA GLU A 434 13.81 -18.61 1.54
C GLU A 434 13.51 -19.50 0.34
N THR A 435 14.23 -19.34 -0.77
CA THR A 435 14.10 -20.23 -1.94
C THR A 435 14.42 -21.69 -1.61
N VAL A 436 15.43 -21.94 -0.77
CA VAL A 436 15.78 -23.29 -0.31
C VAL A 436 14.68 -23.79 0.61
N ALA A 437 14.25 -22.99 1.59
CA ALA A 437 13.19 -23.36 2.51
C ALA A 437 11.89 -23.79 1.79
N HIS A 438 11.41 -22.96 0.85
CA HIS A 438 10.23 -23.28 0.06
C HIS A 438 10.40 -24.54 -0.80
N CYS A 439 11.60 -24.73 -1.38
CA CYS A 439 11.94 -25.92 -2.15
C CYS A 439 11.90 -27.19 -1.27
N GLU A 440 12.55 -27.16 -0.11
CA GLU A 440 12.57 -28.28 0.84
C GLU A 440 11.14 -28.64 1.29
N SER A 441 10.31 -27.65 1.61
CA SER A 441 8.90 -27.89 1.97
C SER A 441 8.11 -28.50 0.81
N ALA A 442 8.29 -28.04 -0.43
CA ALA A 442 7.58 -28.59 -1.58
C ALA A 442 7.99 -30.05 -1.83
N LEU A 443 9.29 -30.34 -1.84
CA LEU A 443 9.84 -31.68 -2.11
C LEU A 443 9.53 -32.66 -0.97
N HIS A 444 9.28 -32.17 0.24
CA HIS A 444 8.84 -33.02 1.34
C HIS A 444 7.40 -33.54 1.18
N PHE A 445 6.51 -32.79 0.51
CA PHE A 445 5.09 -33.17 0.36
C PHE A 445 4.70 -33.65 -1.03
N TYR A 446 5.50 -33.32 -2.06
CA TYR A 446 5.14 -33.58 -3.45
C TYR A 446 6.34 -34.15 -4.21
N GLU A 447 6.12 -35.30 -4.84
CA GLU A 447 7.08 -35.93 -5.75
C GLU A 447 6.99 -35.34 -7.16
N ASP A 448 8.05 -35.48 -7.96
CA ASP A 448 8.11 -35.10 -9.38
C ASP A 448 7.69 -33.65 -9.68
N VAL A 449 7.94 -32.72 -8.77
CA VAL A 449 7.65 -31.30 -8.97
C VAL A 449 8.62 -30.73 -10.01
N ASP A 450 8.08 -30.04 -11.02
CA ASP A 450 8.87 -29.35 -12.04
C ASP A 450 9.09 -27.87 -11.70
N VAL A 451 8.05 -27.22 -11.16
CA VAL A 451 8.07 -25.79 -10.88
C VAL A 451 7.39 -25.48 -9.55
N ILE A 452 8.03 -24.67 -8.73
CA ILE A 452 7.42 -24.09 -7.52
C ILE A 452 7.25 -22.59 -7.76
N CYS A 453 6.02 -22.09 -7.63
CA CYS A 453 5.68 -20.68 -7.74
C CYS A 453 5.23 -20.17 -6.35
N ASP A 454 6.15 -19.52 -5.64
CA ASP A 454 5.89 -18.86 -4.37
C ASP A 454 5.54 -17.39 -4.62
N VAL A 455 4.31 -17.00 -4.28
CA VAL A 455 3.83 -15.62 -4.40
C VAL A 455 3.58 -15.09 -2.99
N GLY A 456 4.59 -14.40 -2.46
CA GLY A 456 4.55 -13.75 -1.16
C GLY A 456 3.80 -12.42 -1.20
N GLY A 457 3.92 -11.68 -0.09
CA GLY A 457 3.37 -10.34 0.01
C GLY A 457 4.11 -9.36 -0.90
N GLN A 458 5.44 -9.35 -0.88
CA GLN A 458 6.24 -8.37 -1.63
C GLN A 458 7.06 -8.99 -2.76
N ASP A 459 7.23 -10.31 -2.76
CA ASP A 459 8.09 -11.01 -3.70
C ASP A 459 7.37 -12.15 -4.42
N ILE A 460 7.97 -12.51 -5.56
CA ILE A 460 7.56 -13.63 -6.39
C ILE A 460 8.81 -14.46 -6.64
N LYS A 461 8.70 -15.77 -6.41
CA LYS A 461 9.79 -16.72 -6.60
C LYS A 461 9.31 -17.87 -7.47
N ILE A 462 10.03 -18.11 -8.55
CA ILE A 462 9.78 -19.23 -9.44
C ILE A 462 11.01 -20.12 -9.40
N ILE A 463 10.89 -21.29 -8.78
CA ILE A 463 11.96 -22.26 -8.63
C ILE A 463 11.70 -23.35 -9.66
N ILE A 464 12.66 -23.56 -10.56
CA ILE A 464 12.58 -24.54 -11.63
C ILE A 464 13.45 -25.73 -11.24
N LEU A 465 12.84 -26.91 -11.21
CA LEU A 465 13.47 -28.14 -10.78
C LEU A 465 13.82 -29.02 -11.99
N LYS A 466 14.78 -29.93 -11.78
CA LYS A 466 15.07 -31.04 -12.69
C LYS A 466 15.55 -32.23 -11.87
N HIS A 467 14.82 -33.34 -11.91
CA HIS A 467 15.08 -34.53 -11.11
C HIS A 467 15.20 -34.21 -9.60
N GLY A 468 14.22 -33.47 -9.06
CA GLY A 468 14.17 -33.10 -7.64
C GLY A 468 15.24 -32.11 -7.18
N LYS A 469 16.02 -31.51 -8.09
CA LYS A 469 17.06 -30.52 -7.77
C LYS A 469 16.79 -29.18 -8.43
N VAL A 470 17.14 -28.09 -7.76
CA VAL A 470 17.05 -26.74 -8.31
C VAL A 470 17.95 -26.61 -9.53
N LYS A 471 17.35 -26.33 -10.68
CA LYS A 471 18.02 -26.08 -11.96
C LYS A 471 18.23 -24.57 -12.19
N ASP A 472 17.19 -23.78 -11.94
CA ASP A 472 17.18 -22.33 -12.12
C ASP A 472 16.14 -21.72 -11.17
N PHE A 473 16.22 -20.41 -10.93
CA PHE A 473 15.18 -19.67 -10.24
C PHE A 473 15.03 -18.26 -10.81
N LYS A 474 13.84 -17.69 -10.65
CA LYS A 474 13.55 -16.28 -10.92
C LYS A 474 13.00 -15.64 -9.65
N LEU A 475 13.53 -14.48 -9.32
CA LEU A 475 13.16 -13.72 -8.13
C LEU A 475 12.80 -12.31 -8.55
N ASN A 476 11.72 -11.81 -7.99
CA ASN A 476 11.41 -10.38 -8.00
C ASN A 476 11.14 -9.94 -6.57
N THR A 477 11.99 -9.04 -6.07
CA THR A 477 11.91 -8.45 -4.72
C THR A 477 11.71 -6.93 -4.77
N GLN A 478 11.58 -6.36 -5.98
CA GLN A 478 11.63 -4.91 -6.20
C GLN A 478 10.34 -4.35 -6.81
N CYS A 479 9.56 -5.18 -7.50
CA CYS A 479 8.34 -4.74 -8.17
C CYS A 479 7.10 -5.30 -7.49
N SER A 480 6.18 -4.41 -7.08
CA SER A 480 4.87 -4.81 -6.55
C SER A 480 3.92 -5.41 -7.57
N ALA A 481 4.29 -5.42 -8.85
CA ALA A 481 3.48 -6.01 -9.90
C ALA A 481 3.45 -7.53 -9.75
N GLY A 482 2.28 -8.09 -9.42
CA GLY A 482 2.08 -9.53 -9.39
C GLY A 482 2.22 -10.18 -8.01
N ASN A 483 2.28 -9.42 -6.92
CA ASN A 483 2.39 -9.97 -5.56
C ASN A 483 1.13 -9.75 -4.70
N GLY A 484 1.06 -10.41 -3.55
CA GLY A 484 -0.10 -10.40 -2.67
C GLY A 484 -0.37 -9.04 -2.01
N TYR A 485 0.67 -8.25 -1.72
CA TYR A 485 0.49 -6.94 -1.08
C TYR A 485 -0.22 -5.95 -2.00
N PHE A 486 0.01 -6.02 -3.31
CA PHE A 486 -0.73 -5.18 -4.25
C PHE A 486 -2.23 -5.49 -4.24
N LEU A 487 -2.60 -6.78 -4.17
CA LEU A 487 -4.00 -7.20 -4.01
C LEU A 487 -4.58 -6.75 -2.67
N GLN A 488 -3.83 -6.97 -1.57
CA GLN A 488 -4.22 -6.56 -0.22
C GLN A 488 -4.46 -5.06 -0.12
N SER A 489 -3.48 -4.24 -0.50
CA SER A 489 -3.57 -2.77 -0.42
C SER A 489 -4.69 -2.20 -1.29
N THR A 490 -5.02 -2.87 -2.41
CA THR A 490 -6.16 -2.46 -3.24
C THR A 490 -7.49 -2.80 -2.58
N ALA A 491 -7.63 -4.00 -2.02
CA ALA A 491 -8.84 -4.38 -1.26
C ALA A 491 -9.05 -3.48 -0.05
N ASP A 492 -7.99 -3.22 0.73
CA ASP A 492 -8.02 -2.30 1.87
C ASP A 492 -8.43 -0.88 1.41
N GLY A 493 -7.91 -0.42 0.27
CA GLY A 493 -8.28 0.86 -0.35
C GLY A 493 -9.74 0.93 -0.86
N PHE A 494 -10.40 -0.22 -1.03
CA PHE A 494 -11.83 -0.32 -1.29
C PHE A 494 -12.67 -0.52 -0.02
N GLY A 495 -12.03 -0.64 1.14
CA GLY A 495 -12.70 -0.90 2.42
C GLY A 495 -13.05 -2.37 2.64
N HIS A 496 -12.39 -3.29 1.94
CA HIS A 496 -12.58 -4.73 2.08
C HIS A 496 -11.34 -5.40 2.66
N SER A 497 -11.56 -6.41 3.50
CA SER A 497 -10.47 -7.25 3.98
C SER A 497 -9.90 -8.09 2.83
N VAL A 498 -8.59 -8.31 2.82
CA VAL A 498 -7.96 -9.26 1.88
C VAL A 498 -8.52 -10.68 1.98
N TYR A 499 -9.08 -11.05 3.13
CA TYR A 499 -9.73 -12.34 3.34
C TYR A 499 -11.04 -12.48 2.56
N ASP A 500 -11.73 -11.38 2.28
CA ASP A 500 -13.01 -11.36 1.54
C ASP A 500 -12.79 -11.26 0.01
N TYR A 501 -11.54 -11.04 -0.41
CA TYR A 501 -11.19 -10.74 -1.80
C TYR A 501 -11.75 -11.77 -2.78
N ALA A 502 -11.54 -13.06 -2.51
CA ALA A 502 -11.89 -14.12 -3.44
C ALA A 502 -13.41 -14.20 -3.67
N GLU A 503 -14.18 -14.15 -2.59
CA GLU A 503 -15.64 -14.17 -2.63
C GLU A 503 -16.20 -12.99 -3.43
N LEU A 504 -15.71 -11.78 -3.14
CA LEU A 504 -16.11 -10.56 -3.85
C LEU A 504 -15.75 -10.67 -5.35
N ALA A 505 -14.53 -11.06 -5.67
CA ALA A 505 -14.07 -11.18 -7.06
C ALA A 505 -14.83 -12.25 -7.86
N PHE A 506 -15.28 -13.34 -7.22
CA PHE A 506 -16.13 -14.34 -7.88
C PHE A 506 -17.57 -13.87 -8.08
N GLY A 507 -18.06 -12.94 -7.25
CA GLY A 507 -19.37 -12.30 -7.43
C GLY A 507 -19.45 -11.36 -8.64
N ALA A 508 -18.32 -10.97 -9.24
CA ALA A 508 -18.29 -10.07 -10.37
C ALA A 508 -18.69 -10.76 -11.69
N GLU A 509 -19.79 -10.31 -12.30
CA GLU A 509 -20.26 -10.80 -13.61
C GLU A 509 -19.33 -10.40 -14.76
N ALA A 510 -18.65 -9.27 -14.62
CA ALA A 510 -17.69 -8.73 -15.58
C ALA A 510 -16.49 -8.12 -14.85
N MET A 511 -15.36 -8.01 -15.54
CA MET A 511 -14.17 -7.35 -15.01
C MET A 511 -13.49 -6.48 -16.08
N PRO A 512 -12.81 -5.39 -15.71
CA PRO A 512 -12.02 -4.62 -16.65
C PRO A 512 -10.76 -5.39 -17.07
N SER A 513 -10.26 -5.09 -18.26
CA SER A 513 -9.03 -5.69 -18.78
C SER A 513 -7.82 -4.84 -18.42
N PHE A 514 -7.05 -5.30 -17.44
CA PHE A 514 -5.76 -4.69 -17.10
C PHE A 514 -4.65 -5.08 -18.09
N GLY A 515 -3.79 -4.11 -18.40
CA GLY A 515 -2.45 -4.40 -18.93
C GLY A 515 -1.58 -5.04 -17.85
N TYR A 516 -0.72 -5.99 -18.24
CA TYR A 516 0.31 -6.49 -17.33
C TYR A 516 1.56 -5.60 -17.43
N GLY A 517 2.28 -5.41 -16.32
CA GLY A 517 3.42 -4.51 -16.23
C GLY A 517 3.53 -3.84 -14.87
N CYS A 518 4.00 -2.59 -14.85
CA CYS A 518 4.26 -1.84 -13.62
C CYS A 518 3.01 -1.63 -12.76
N ALA A 519 3.11 -1.89 -11.45
CA ALA A 519 2.03 -1.65 -10.48
C ALA A 519 1.56 -0.19 -10.43
N VAL A 520 2.43 0.77 -10.76
CA VAL A 520 2.06 2.19 -10.82
C VAL A 520 1.09 2.48 -11.98
N PHE A 521 1.28 1.83 -13.12
CA PHE A 521 0.33 1.94 -14.24
C PHE A 521 -0.97 1.20 -13.92
N MET A 522 -0.91 0.03 -13.29
CA MET A 522 -2.13 -0.65 -12.82
C MET A 522 -2.91 0.19 -11.80
N GLN A 523 -2.24 0.97 -10.93
CA GLN A 523 -2.91 1.91 -10.03
C GLN A 523 -3.60 3.05 -10.78
N SER A 524 -2.97 3.55 -11.85
CA SER A 524 -3.59 4.54 -12.73
C SER A 524 -4.81 3.94 -13.42
N ASP A 525 -4.69 2.70 -13.92
CA ASP A 525 -5.80 1.95 -14.52
C ASP A 525 -6.95 1.74 -13.53
N ILE A 526 -6.68 1.46 -12.24
CA ILE A 526 -7.72 1.36 -11.20
C ILE A 526 -8.53 2.66 -11.14
N VAL A 527 -7.86 3.82 -11.09
CA VAL A 527 -8.53 5.13 -11.04
C VAL A 527 -9.33 5.38 -12.32
N ASP A 528 -8.79 5.00 -13.47
CA ASP A 528 -9.49 5.09 -14.75
C ASP A 528 -10.73 4.18 -14.81
N PHE A 529 -10.65 2.97 -14.25
CA PHE A 529 -11.78 2.06 -14.18
C PHE A 529 -12.83 2.55 -13.17
N GLN A 530 -12.42 3.12 -12.04
CA GLN A 530 -13.34 3.81 -11.13
C GLN A 530 -14.06 4.96 -11.81
N ARG A 531 -13.32 5.77 -12.60
CA ARG A 531 -13.88 6.84 -13.41
C ARG A 531 -14.89 6.31 -14.43
N GLN A 532 -14.65 5.14 -15.01
CA GLN A 532 -15.60 4.47 -15.93
C GLN A 532 -16.78 3.80 -15.20
N GLY A 533 -16.78 3.76 -13.87
CA GLY A 533 -17.86 3.20 -13.07
C GLY A 533 -17.76 1.70 -12.80
N TRP A 534 -16.57 1.12 -12.94
CA TRP A 534 -16.29 -0.23 -12.46
C TRP A 534 -16.37 -0.28 -10.92
N ALA A 535 -17.03 -1.30 -10.40
CA ALA A 535 -17.20 -1.55 -8.99
C ALA A 535 -15.93 -2.19 -8.38
N PRO A 536 -15.72 -2.06 -7.06
CA PRO A 536 -14.59 -2.67 -6.36
C PRO A 536 -14.38 -4.15 -6.68
N GLU A 537 -15.43 -4.96 -6.62
CA GLU A 537 -15.42 -6.41 -6.87
C GLU A 537 -15.00 -6.76 -8.30
N GLU A 538 -15.45 -5.98 -9.29
CA GLU A 538 -15.08 -6.17 -10.69
C GLU A 538 -13.61 -5.81 -10.93
N ILE A 539 -13.14 -4.71 -10.32
CA ILE A 539 -11.73 -4.32 -10.38
C ILE A 539 -10.84 -5.39 -9.72
N MET A 540 -11.25 -5.91 -8.56
CA MET A 540 -10.55 -6.99 -7.87
C MET A 540 -10.49 -8.27 -8.73
N ALA A 541 -11.56 -8.63 -9.43
CA ALA A 541 -11.55 -9.71 -10.41
C ALA A 541 -10.54 -9.47 -11.54
N GLY A 542 -10.52 -8.26 -12.10
CA GLY A 542 -9.57 -7.87 -13.15
C GLY A 542 -8.10 -7.94 -12.69
N LEU A 543 -7.83 -7.55 -11.45
CA LEU A 543 -6.50 -7.61 -10.84
C LEU A 543 -6.04 -9.04 -10.57
N ALA A 544 -6.94 -9.92 -10.11
CA ALA A 544 -6.64 -11.34 -9.98
C ALA A 544 -6.31 -11.96 -11.35
N ASN A 545 -7.08 -11.62 -12.38
CA ASN A 545 -6.89 -12.13 -13.75
C ASN A 545 -5.57 -11.66 -14.40
N VAL A 546 -5.05 -10.48 -14.07
CA VAL A 546 -3.76 -9.99 -14.59
C VAL A 546 -2.55 -10.49 -13.78
N LEU A 547 -2.76 -10.91 -12.54
CA LEU A 547 -1.71 -11.45 -11.65
C LEU A 547 -0.80 -12.50 -12.33
N PRO A 548 -1.31 -13.58 -12.96
CA PRO A 548 -0.45 -14.56 -13.62
C PRO A 548 0.33 -13.98 -14.80
N LYS A 549 -0.22 -12.99 -15.52
CA LYS A 549 0.52 -12.33 -16.61
C LYS A 549 1.71 -11.54 -16.03
N ASN A 550 1.53 -10.88 -14.89
CA ASN A 550 2.63 -10.21 -14.20
C ASN A 550 3.69 -11.22 -13.73
N ILE A 551 3.29 -12.33 -13.11
CA ILE A 551 4.21 -13.38 -12.62
C ILE A 551 5.01 -13.99 -13.79
N TRP A 552 4.33 -14.49 -14.82
CA TRP A 552 4.95 -15.32 -15.85
C TRP A 552 5.53 -14.53 -17.03
N LEU A 553 4.90 -13.41 -17.43
CA LEU A 553 5.31 -12.67 -18.62
C LEU A 553 6.19 -11.46 -18.28
N TYR A 554 5.86 -10.72 -17.22
CA TYR A 554 6.59 -9.50 -16.86
C TYR A 554 7.79 -9.78 -15.95
N VAL A 555 7.54 -10.46 -14.84
CA VAL A 555 8.52 -10.68 -13.76
C VAL A 555 9.52 -11.76 -14.13
N SER A 556 9.04 -12.97 -14.44
CA SER A 556 9.93 -14.08 -14.76
C SER A 556 10.38 -14.12 -16.22
N GLN A 557 9.64 -13.43 -17.10
CA GLN A 557 9.89 -13.40 -18.54
C GLN A 557 9.92 -14.81 -19.18
N ILE A 558 9.05 -15.71 -18.70
CA ILE A 558 8.92 -17.08 -19.19
C ILE A 558 7.57 -17.21 -19.92
N PRO A 559 7.51 -16.94 -21.23
CA PRO A 559 6.25 -17.07 -21.98
C PRO A 559 5.85 -18.52 -22.28
N ASN A 560 6.81 -19.46 -22.25
CA ASN A 560 6.60 -20.85 -22.65
C ASN A 560 6.72 -21.80 -21.45
N LEU A 561 5.67 -21.84 -20.63
CA LEU A 561 5.63 -22.59 -19.37
C LEU A 561 5.81 -24.10 -19.58
N ALA A 562 5.31 -24.65 -20.68
CA ALA A 562 5.46 -26.07 -21.01
C ALA A 562 6.91 -26.53 -21.27
N LYS A 563 7.89 -25.61 -21.34
CA LYS A 563 9.32 -25.98 -21.34
C LYS A 563 9.87 -26.24 -19.93
N LEU A 564 9.16 -25.81 -18.90
CA LEU A 564 9.58 -25.96 -17.51
C LEU A 564 9.22 -27.34 -16.96
N GLY A 565 8.17 -27.97 -17.50
CA GLY A 565 7.59 -29.22 -17.03
C GLY A 565 6.07 -29.12 -17.02
N SER A 566 5.39 -30.10 -16.44
CA SER A 566 3.91 -30.14 -16.35
C SER A 566 3.37 -30.06 -14.93
N LYS A 567 4.20 -30.27 -13.90
CA LYS A 567 3.76 -30.25 -12.49
C LYS A 567 4.19 -28.97 -11.77
N PHE A 568 3.20 -28.12 -11.44
CA PHE A 568 3.38 -26.83 -10.80
C PHE A 568 2.85 -26.88 -9.36
N VAL A 569 3.66 -26.45 -8.40
CA VAL A 569 3.23 -26.25 -7.00
C VAL A 569 3.15 -24.76 -6.70
N LEU A 570 1.96 -24.28 -6.36
CA LEU A 570 1.69 -22.92 -5.94
C LEU A 570 1.84 -22.80 -4.42
N GLN A 571 2.63 -21.82 -3.97
CA GLN A 571 2.91 -21.51 -2.57
C GLN A 571 2.85 -20.00 -2.30
N GLY A 572 2.98 -19.64 -1.03
CA GLY A 572 2.95 -18.25 -0.57
C GLY A 572 1.56 -17.84 -0.08
N GLY A 573 1.51 -16.83 0.78
CA GLY A 573 0.27 -16.35 1.39
C GLY A 573 -0.79 -15.88 0.38
N THR A 574 -0.37 -15.48 -0.83
CA THR A 574 -1.30 -15.09 -1.91
C THR A 574 -2.20 -16.24 -2.34
N GLN A 575 -1.76 -17.50 -2.20
CA GLN A 575 -2.56 -18.66 -2.61
C GLN A 575 -3.71 -18.99 -1.66
N HIS A 576 -3.86 -18.26 -0.54
CA HIS A 576 -5.11 -18.29 0.24
C HIS A 576 -6.26 -17.61 -0.51
N ASN A 577 -5.96 -16.71 -1.46
CA ASN A 577 -6.95 -16.05 -2.28
C ASN A 577 -7.30 -16.93 -3.49
N LEU A 578 -8.45 -17.61 -3.44
CA LEU A 578 -8.88 -18.52 -4.50
C LEU A 578 -9.14 -17.84 -5.85
N ALA A 579 -9.41 -16.53 -5.90
CA ALA A 579 -9.50 -15.80 -7.16
C ALA A 579 -8.12 -15.69 -7.85
N ALA A 580 -7.05 -15.48 -7.06
CA ALA A 580 -5.68 -15.50 -7.55
C ALA A 580 -5.28 -16.92 -8.01
N VAL A 581 -5.67 -17.96 -7.26
CA VAL A 581 -5.44 -19.36 -7.64
C VAL A 581 -6.17 -19.69 -8.95
N LYS A 582 -7.45 -19.33 -9.09
CA LYS A 582 -8.24 -19.55 -10.32
C LYS A 582 -7.54 -18.95 -11.54
N ALA A 583 -7.16 -17.68 -11.43
CA ALA A 583 -6.46 -16.98 -12.51
C ALA A 583 -5.12 -17.65 -12.86
N GLN A 584 -4.33 -18.07 -11.86
CA GLN A 584 -3.09 -18.79 -12.11
C GLN A 584 -3.32 -20.14 -12.80
N VAL A 585 -4.25 -20.95 -12.30
CA VAL A 585 -4.59 -22.27 -12.86
C VAL A 585 -5.04 -22.12 -14.31
N ASP A 586 -6.00 -21.23 -14.58
CA ASP A 586 -6.50 -20.96 -15.92
C ASP A 586 -5.38 -20.52 -16.86
N PHE A 587 -4.53 -19.60 -16.39
CA PHE A 587 -3.41 -19.10 -17.18
C PHE A 587 -2.42 -20.23 -17.50
N ILE A 588 -1.97 -20.99 -16.50
CA ILE A 588 -1.00 -22.08 -16.69
C ILE A 588 -1.58 -23.11 -17.66
N GLN A 589 -2.78 -23.63 -17.40
CA GLN A 589 -3.42 -24.63 -18.25
C GLN A 589 -3.63 -24.13 -19.70
N SER A 590 -3.98 -22.85 -19.88
CA SER A 590 -4.12 -22.27 -21.23
C SER A 590 -2.84 -22.32 -22.06
N ARG A 591 -1.66 -22.30 -21.43
CA ARG A 591 -0.35 -22.39 -22.10
C ARG A 591 0.02 -23.80 -22.56
N PHE A 592 -0.72 -24.81 -22.09
CA PHE A 592 -0.54 -26.21 -22.46
C PHE A 592 -1.57 -26.67 -23.49
N LYS A 593 -2.80 -26.12 -23.43
CA LYS A 593 -3.90 -26.44 -24.37
C LYS A 593 -3.49 -26.34 -25.84
N SER A 594 -2.78 -25.28 -26.24
CA SER A 594 -2.36 -25.10 -27.65
C SER A 594 -1.35 -26.14 -28.14
N LYS A 595 -0.79 -26.95 -27.24
CA LYS A 595 0.16 -28.03 -27.53
C LYS A 595 -0.43 -29.43 -27.36
N GLY A 596 -1.71 -29.54 -27.01
CA GLY A 596 -2.33 -30.82 -26.67
C GLY A 596 -1.74 -31.47 -25.41
N LEU A 597 -1.19 -30.67 -24.50
CA LEU A 597 -0.65 -31.12 -23.21
C LEU A 597 -1.56 -30.68 -22.07
N GLU A 598 -1.41 -31.33 -20.92
CA GLU A 598 -2.05 -30.95 -19.67
C GLU A 598 -1.00 -30.52 -18.64
N ALA A 599 -1.37 -29.56 -17.79
CA ALA A 599 -0.56 -29.13 -16.66
C ALA A 599 -1.29 -29.50 -15.37
N GLU A 600 -0.59 -30.16 -14.47
CA GLU A 600 -1.01 -30.41 -13.10
C GLU A 600 -0.62 -29.19 -12.26
N VAL A 601 -1.61 -28.54 -11.64
CA VAL A 601 -1.39 -27.40 -10.77
C VAL A 601 -1.88 -27.77 -9.37
N ILE A 602 -0.97 -27.73 -8.40
CA ILE A 602 -1.20 -28.11 -7.02
C ILE A 602 -1.06 -26.85 -6.17
N VAL A 603 -2.00 -26.60 -5.24
CA VAL A 603 -1.79 -25.63 -4.17
C VAL A 603 -1.21 -26.36 -2.97
N HIS A 604 -0.07 -25.88 -2.47
CA HIS A 604 0.58 -26.50 -1.31
C HIS A 604 -0.33 -26.47 -0.08
N LYS A 605 -0.47 -27.61 0.61
CA LYS A 605 -1.40 -27.76 1.75
C LYS A 605 -1.16 -26.79 2.92
N HIS A 606 0.07 -26.30 3.03
CA HIS A 606 0.48 -25.26 3.98
C HIS A 606 1.09 -24.07 3.21
N CYS A 607 0.38 -23.56 2.18
CA CYS A 607 0.94 -22.58 1.25
C CYS A 607 1.50 -21.32 1.94
N GLY A 608 0.86 -20.84 3.01
CA GLY A 608 1.32 -19.70 3.80
C GLY A 608 2.54 -19.97 4.69
N GLU A 609 2.78 -21.22 5.10
CA GLU A 609 3.84 -21.60 6.04
C GLU A 609 4.98 -22.42 5.42
N ALA A 610 4.98 -22.62 4.10
CA ALA A 610 5.98 -23.45 3.40
C ALA A 610 7.43 -23.06 3.72
N GLY A 611 7.74 -21.75 3.79
CA GLY A 611 9.07 -21.28 4.19
C GLY A 611 9.46 -21.71 5.60
N ALA A 612 8.56 -21.57 6.57
CA ALA A 612 8.80 -22.00 7.96
C ALA A 612 9.00 -23.52 8.04
N ILE A 613 8.21 -24.30 7.30
CA ILE A 613 8.35 -25.77 7.24
C ILE A 613 9.73 -26.17 6.70
N GLY A 614 10.17 -25.54 5.61
CA GLY A 614 11.51 -25.78 5.06
C GLY A 614 12.63 -25.47 6.05
N ALA A 615 12.49 -24.39 6.82
CA ALA A 615 13.46 -24.02 7.85
C ALA A 615 13.52 -25.06 8.99
N ALA A 616 12.36 -25.57 9.43
CA ALA A 616 12.30 -26.65 10.42
C ALA A 616 12.91 -27.96 9.88
N LEU A 617 12.64 -28.30 8.62
CA LEU A 617 13.18 -29.50 7.96
C LEU A 617 14.71 -29.47 7.88
N GLU A 618 15.31 -28.33 7.56
CA GLU A 618 16.78 -28.21 7.51
C GLU A 618 17.40 -28.39 8.89
N VAL A 619 16.84 -27.79 9.94
CA VAL A 619 17.38 -27.96 11.30
C VAL A 619 17.19 -29.38 11.80
N ARG A 620 16.03 -29.99 11.52
CA ARG A 620 15.79 -31.41 11.76
C ARG A 620 16.88 -32.26 11.11
N ARG A 621 17.20 -32.03 9.83
CA ARG A 621 18.28 -32.73 9.11
C ARG A 621 19.65 -32.53 9.78
N GLN A 622 19.95 -31.31 10.21
CA GLN A 622 21.22 -31.00 10.89
C GLN A 622 21.36 -31.71 12.25
N VAL A 623 20.29 -31.75 13.04
CA VAL A 623 20.32 -32.37 14.37
C VAL A 623 20.23 -33.90 14.27
N MET A 624 19.25 -34.41 13.52
CA MET A 624 18.94 -35.84 13.47
C MET A 624 19.89 -36.63 12.55
N ASP A 625 20.19 -36.09 11.37
CA ASP A 625 20.94 -36.86 10.35
C ASP A 625 22.45 -36.57 10.43
N LEU A 626 22.83 -35.34 10.82
CA LEU A 626 24.24 -34.92 10.94
C LEU A 626 24.77 -34.87 12.38
N GLY A 627 23.91 -35.09 13.38
CA GLY A 627 24.32 -35.13 14.79
C GLY A 627 24.84 -33.80 15.34
N ARG A 628 24.36 -32.67 14.83
CA ARG A 628 24.74 -31.34 15.35
C ARG A 628 23.99 -31.03 16.64
N GLU A 629 24.71 -30.49 17.62
CA GLU A 629 24.12 -29.95 18.85
C GLU A 629 23.41 -28.62 18.57
N THR A 630 22.31 -28.36 19.28
CA THR A 630 21.55 -27.12 19.13
C THR A 630 22.16 -25.98 19.94
N GLY A 631 22.23 -24.80 19.34
CA GLY A 631 22.63 -23.54 19.99
C GLY A 631 21.45 -22.76 20.60
N TRP A 632 20.23 -23.26 20.44
CA TRP A 632 18.97 -22.61 20.81
C TRP A 632 18.96 -22.13 22.27
N ILE A 633 18.46 -20.90 22.48
CA ILE A 633 18.44 -20.26 23.81
C ILE A 633 17.46 -20.89 24.81
N GLY A 634 16.49 -21.67 24.35
CA GLY A 634 15.40 -22.21 25.18
C GLY A 634 14.13 -21.34 25.19
N MET A 635 12.96 -21.96 25.27
CA MET A 635 11.66 -21.28 25.21
C MET A 635 11.44 -20.30 26.37
N ASP A 636 12.00 -20.58 27.55
CA ASP A 636 11.84 -19.73 28.74
C ASP A 636 12.61 -18.40 28.65
N LYS A 637 13.66 -18.33 27.82
CA LYS A 637 14.43 -17.09 27.61
C LYS A 637 13.83 -16.17 26.55
N VAL A 638 13.03 -16.69 25.64
CA VAL A 638 12.36 -15.90 24.60
C VAL A 638 11.60 -14.68 25.14
N PRO A 639 10.74 -14.80 26.18
CA PRO A 639 10.02 -13.65 26.71
C PRO A 639 10.94 -12.61 27.36
N THR A 640 12.13 -13.00 27.83
CA THR A 640 13.09 -12.10 28.51
C THR A 640 14.01 -11.34 27.56
N ILE A 641 13.99 -11.68 26.25
CA ILE A 641 14.77 -10.95 25.23
C ILE A 641 14.40 -9.47 25.28
N ASP A 642 15.40 -8.66 25.62
CA ASP A 642 15.38 -7.21 25.54
C ASP A 642 16.41 -6.75 24.50
N PHE A 643 16.15 -5.63 23.85
CA PHE A 643 17.07 -5.08 22.86
C PHE A 643 17.01 -3.56 22.81
N THR A 644 18.18 -2.96 22.62
CA THR A 644 18.31 -1.55 22.27
C THR A 644 18.80 -1.42 20.85
N GLN A 645 18.28 -0.43 20.13
CA GLN A 645 18.68 -0.17 18.76
C GLN A 645 19.32 1.20 18.65
N LYS A 646 20.45 1.26 17.95
CA LYS A 646 21.20 2.49 17.74
C LYS A 646 21.58 2.62 16.28
N ARG A 647 21.27 3.78 15.69
CA ARG A 647 21.68 4.15 14.34
C ARG A 647 22.02 5.62 14.25
N ASP A 648 23.13 6.01 14.85
CA ASP A 648 23.64 7.39 14.87
C ASP A 648 25.06 7.49 14.27
N GLU A 649 25.67 8.66 14.30
CA GLU A 649 27.04 8.84 13.76
C GLU A 649 28.07 7.86 14.34
N SER A 650 27.85 7.35 15.56
CA SER A 650 28.75 6.35 16.17
C SER A 650 28.72 5.00 15.44
N THR A 651 27.68 4.71 14.66
CA THR A 651 27.56 3.45 13.91
C THR A 651 27.98 3.58 12.44
N ARG A 652 28.53 4.74 12.04
CA ARG A 652 28.97 5.00 10.66
C ARG A 652 30.02 3.99 10.20
N CYS A 653 29.74 3.33 9.09
CA CYS A 653 30.64 2.44 8.39
C CYS A 653 31.61 3.27 7.55
N TYR A 654 32.90 2.92 7.56
CA TYR A 654 33.92 3.57 6.72
C TYR A 654 34.61 2.59 5.76
N PHE A 655 34.06 1.39 5.59
CA PHE A 655 34.62 0.35 4.72
C PHE A 655 34.50 0.68 3.22
N CYS A 656 33.60 1.59 2.84
CA CYS A 656 33.48 2.06 1.46
C CYS A 656 33.11 3.56 1.41
N LYS A 657 33.17 4.14 0.21
CA LYS A 657 32.90 5.58 -0.01
C LYS A 657 31.48 6.03 0.36
N ASN A 658 30.53 5.10 0.45
CA ASN A 658 29.14 5.41 0.82
C ASN A 658 29.02 5.88 2.28
N LYS A 659 30.02 5.58 3.12
CA LYS A 659 30.07 5.94 4.53
C LYS A 659 28.74 5.74 5.26
N CYS A 660 28.04 4.63 5.01
CA CYS A 660 26.65 4.47 5.43
C CYS A 660 26.53 4.27 6.95
N LEU A 661 25.40 4.65 7.53
CA LEU A 661 25.09 4.38 8.94
C LEU A 661 24.57 2.96 9.09
N ARG A 662 25.17 2.19 9.99
CA ARG A 662 24.74 0.81 10.32
C ARG A 662 23.73 0.84 11.46
N THR A 663 22.73 -0.01 11.43
CA THR A 663 21.92 -0.25 12.64
C THR A 663 22.68 -1.24 13.51
N PHE A 664 22.94 -0.85 14.76
CA PHE A 664 23.41 -1.76 15.80
C PHE A 664 22.21 -2.15 16.65
N ILE A 665 22.05 -3.45 16.86
CA ILE A 665 20.99 -4.02 17.69
C ILE A 665 21.72 -4.76 18.79
N ASP A 666 21.72 -4.15 19.98
CA ASP A 666 22.33 -4.75 21.16
C ASP A 666 21.22 -5.55 21.85
N VAL A 667 21.40 -6.87 21.87
CA VAL A 667 20.42 -7.82 22.41
C VAL A 667 20.95 -8.34 23.74
N ASP A 668 20.19 -8.16 24.81
CA ASP A 668 20.51 -8.74 26.11
C ASP A 668 19.91 -10.14 26.20
N LEU A 669 20.79 -11.15 26.23
CA LEU A 669 20.44 -12.56 26.32
C LEU A 669 20.70 -13.15 27.72
N GLU A 670 21.17 -12.35 28.67
CA GLU A 670 21.62 -12.82 30.00
C GLU A 670 20.63 -12.53 31.13
N LEU A 671 19.59 -11.73 30.87
CA LEU A 671 18.54 -11.42 31.85
C LEU A 671 17.82 -12.69 32.34
N LYS A 672 17.85 -12.89 33.67
CA LYS A 672 17.02 -13.90 34.35
C LYS A 672 15.55 -13.45 34.36
N THR A 673 14.61 -14.40 34.34
CA THR A 673 13.16 -14.12 34.30
C THR A 673 12.69 -13.17 35.40
N GLU A 674 13.19 -13.35 36.63
CA GLU A 674 12.86 -12.50 37.78
C GLU A 674 13.33 -11.03 37.60
N GLU A 675 14.49 -10.82 36.99
CA GLU A 675 15.02 -9.48 36.68
C GLU A 675 14.23 -8.81 35.54
N ALA A 676 13.79 -9.59 34.56
CA ALA A 676 12.91 -9.13 33.48
C ALA A 676 11.52 -8.74 34.02
N GLU A 677 10.94 -9.55 34.92
CA GLU A 677 9.67 -9.25 35.58
C GLU A 677 9.75 -7.99 36.45
N ALA A 678 10.84 -7.80 37.19
CA ALA A 678 11.09 -6.59 37.99
C ALA A 678 11.18 -5.33 37.10
N ARG A 679 11.89 -5.41 35.96
CA ARG A 679 11.98 -4.31 34.98
C ARG A 679 10.65 -4.03 34.28
N MET A 680 9.82 -5.05 34.04
CA MET A 680 8.46 -4.87 33.54
C MET A 680 7.56 -4.16 34.56
N ALA A 681 7.65 -4.54 35.83
CA ALA A 681 6.89 -3.90 36.91
C ALA A 681 7.30 -2.43 37.12
N SER A 682 8.57 -2.10 36.87
CA SER A 682 9.09 -0.72 36.94
C SER A 682 8.89 0.10 35.66
N GLY A 683 8.23 -0.43 34.63
CA GLY A 683 7.98 0.26 33.36
C GLY A 683 9.21 0.48 32.48
N GLN A 684 10.32 -0.23 32.74
CA GLN A 684 11.55 -0.18 31.94
C GLN A 684 11.50 -1.11 30.71
N LEU A 685 10.54 -2.04 30.68
CA LEU A 685 10.21 -2.89 29.52
C LEU A 685 8.81 -2.52 29.00
N LEU A 686 8.69 -2.32 27.68
CA LEU A 686 7.43 -1.94 27.02
C LEU A 686 6.39 -3.07 27.12
N LYS A 687 5.28 -2.79 27.80
CA LYS A 687 4.14 -3.69 27.97
C LYS A 687 3.41 -3.88 26.63
N ILE A 688 3.46 -5.07 26.04
CA ILE A 688 2.53 -5.44 24.97
C ILE A 688 1.16 -5.62 25.63
N ARG A 689 0.24 -4.67 25.41
CA ARG A 689 -1.14 -4.79 25.89
C ARG A 689 -1.80 -6.00 25.23
N LYS A 690 -2.37 -6.91 26.03
CA LYS A 690 -3.38 -7.86 25.55
C LYS A 690 -4.56 -7.06 25.00
N LYS A 691 -5.03 -7.45 23.81
CA LYS A 691 -6.28 -6.98 23.21
C LYS A 691 -7.43 -7.67 23.97
N GLU A 692 -8.52 -6.94 24.23
CA GLU A 692 -9.73 -7.29 25.03
C GLU A 692 -9.58 -6.89 26.53
N ASP A 693 -10.35 -5.97 27.13
CA ASP A 693 -11.78 -5.63 27.00
C ASP A 693 -12.10 -4.11 27.06
N LYS A 694 -13.37 -3.78 26.72
CA LYS A 694 -14.02 -2.46 26.55
C LYS A 694 -13.88 -1.43 27.71
N PRO A 695 -14.16 -0.13 27.44
CA PRO A 695 -13.96 0.96 28.39
C PRO A 695 -15.19 1.28 29.23
N GLU A 696 -15.03 1.27 30.55
CA GLU A 696 -15.84 1.98 31.57
C GLU A 696 -14.87 2.19 32.76
N GLN A 697 -14.74 3.31 33.46
CA GLN A 697 -15.40 4.60 33.57
C GLN A 697 -14.37 5.61 34.11
N THR A 698 -14.64 6.89 33.88
CA THR A 698 -14.16 8.09 34.59
C THR A 698 -13.71 7.93 36.04
N VAL A 699 -12.71 8.73 36.48
CA VAL A 699 -12.85 9.86 37.43
C VAL A 699 -11.50 10.62 37.59
N ALA A 700 -11.61 11.95 37.54
CA ALA A 700 -10.79 13.08 38.04
C ALA A 700 -9.42 12.79 38.72
N THR A 701 -8.36 13.59 38.54
CA THR A 701 -8.20 15.06 38.42
C THR A 701 -6.96 15.41 37.60
#